data_AF-A0A3R6NLA7-F1
#
_entry.id   AF-A0A3R6NLA7-F1
#
_cell.length_a   1.000
_cell.length_b   1.000
_cell.length_c   1.000
_cell.angle_alpha   90.00
_cell.angle_beta   90.00
_cell.angle_gamma   90.00
#
_symmetry.space_group_name_H-M   'P 1'
#
loop_
_entity.id
_entity.type
_entity.pdbx_description
1 polymer ?
#
loop_
_entity_poly.entity_id
_entity_poly.type
_entity_poly.pdbx_seq_one_letter_code
_entity_poly.pdbx_strand_id
1 'polypeptide(L)'
;MKSAYCIAITACLTVIWLYEEKKKRGMAGKLCWKAAAGYLITRFVFFAISNQEVHDFLEVMAMDLVTAGLLYILSGKNGSRESAWECLYLYIWNPIPVLSVLSQGKKRMLFIWLAVLILFMGSSWIERFRARLGIERFKKIEILLTAAGTGILWARDITGERFGQCSPGDEFYPLMLMFFAVLGVGTCVYGIASYVGIIHEKCQIPESKVELDEAKAARCVSKRMTGSEKIDAGKSLGIKSCEKNTESEKTGAPWSGRDWCMAAGLTVLFAVMAFVNLGSMKAPQTAYEFEKNDSHGNEMVLRFDGSVTISEAQVYLGGKEKRHFVCSVPNAEGDGWDAIGEETELLSVYCWNPVEIHYRTYELGIVSMDESAEVLEIVLLDPDGNPILPSNADDYPEAFDEQELFPADTTYEYQSMFDEVYHARTANEIVEGRTIYETTHPPLGKWWMSLGIRVFGMTPFGWRCVCALFGILMVPVSYAFMRKISRSTWIASFAALLIVFDFMHFTLSRIGTIDVIVGFFILLTFYLMYLVLDDLKMGCSWKTVCLMILNGMAAGAAMASKWTGVYACAGIAVLFFTFLFQEYGTAAARTRKGMSGQAAISYLAGLSVICIAAYILIPAVIYVASYLSYGNGMGNGNVFQTMWENQQLMLHYHEKTVFEHPYASEWYEWAWIKRPLLDAYTSLKSGKISVVSTFGNPVIWWSAIPALFYTIYLWQIRQDKIAGYLCISYASMLFPWLFIHRTVFIYQYFACSMIQILMLGNCLHFFWERDPKRTRKAALLYLAAVIGAFLLFYPVLSGYPVKQEFAEQWLEWLEGWVLS
;
A
#
# COMPACT_ATOMS: atom_id res chain seq x y z
N MET A 1 -25.75 -35.81 -17.97
CA MET A 1 -27.19 -35.93 -17.60
C MET A 1 -27.47 -36.67 -16.27
N LYS A 2 -26.69 -37.69 -15.84
CA LYS A 2 -26.90 -38.33 -14.51
C LYS A 2 -26.51 -37.44 -13.30
N SER A 3 -25.60 -36.47 -13.49
CA SER A 3 -25.15 -35.51 -12.47
C SER A 3 -26.22 -34.51 -12.05
N ALA A 4 -27.01 -33.96 -12.99
CA ALA A 4 -28.04 -32.96 -12.71
C ALA A 4 -29.16 -33.48 -11.80
N TYR A 5 -29.51 -34.77 -11.89
CA TYR A 5 -30.53 -35.39 -11.04
C TYR A 5 -30.05 -35.62 -9.61
N CYS A 6 -28.81 -36.10 -9.42
CA CYS A 6 -28.23 -36.18 -8.07
C CYS A 6 -28.08 -34.79 -7.44
N ILE A 7 -27.73 -33.77 -8.23
CA ILE A 7 -27.64 -32.37 -7.80
C ILE A 7 -29.00 -31.84 -7.34
N ALA A 8 -30.05 -32.08 -8.13
CA ALA A 8 -31.41 -31.64 -7.80
C ALA A 8 -31.97 -32.36 -6.56
N ILE A 9 -31.72 -33.67 -6.43
CA ILE A 9 -32.19 -34.47 -5.29
C ILE A 9 -31.49 -34.02 -4.00
N THR A 10 -30.18 -33.82 -4.01
CA THR A 10 -29.42 -33.36 -2.83
C THR A 10 -29.82 -31.94 -2.43
N ALA A 11 -29.98 -31.02 -3.39
CA ALA A 11 -30.46 -29.67 -3.11
C ALA A 11 -31.87 -29.67 -2.49
N CYS A 12 -32.79 -30.48 -3.03
CA CYS A 12 -34.12 -30.65 -2.47
C CYS A 12 -34.08 -31.24 -1.06
N LEU A 13 -33.26 -32.27 -0.81
CA LEU A 13 -33.13 -32.89 0.52
C LEU A 13 -32.51 -31.95 1.55
N THR A 14 -31.51 -31.14 1.18
CA THR A 14 -30.91 -30.12 2.07
C THR A 14 -31.90 -29.02 2.41
N VAL A 15 -32.70 -28.55 1.45
CA VAL A 15 -33.75 -27.55 1.67
C VAL A 15 -34.87 -28.11 2.55
N ILE A 16 -35.29 -29.36 2.33
CA ILE A 16 -36.31 -30.06 3.14
C ILE A 16 -35.81 -30.26 4.58
N TRP A 17 -34.56 -30.70 4.76
CA TRP A 17 -33.97 -30.88 6.10
C TRP A 17 -33.85 -29.55 6.86
N LEU A 18 -33.39 -28.49 6.21
CA LEU A 18 -33.31 -27.14 6.81
C LEU A 18 -34.71 -26.58 7.17
N TYR A 19 -35.73 -26.92 6.39
CA TYR A 19 -37.12 -26.54 6.65
C TYR A 19 -37.71 -27.29 7.85
N GLU A 20 -37.47 -28.59 7.97
CA GLU A 20 -37.89 -29.39 9.13
C GLU A 20 -37.20 -28.94 10.42
N GLU A 21 -35.90 -28.61 10.36
CA GLU A 21 -35.14 -28.22 11.54
C GLU A 21 -35.49 -26.80 12.01
N LYS A 22 -35.86 -25.91 11.08
CA LYS A 22 -36.53 -24.63 11.38
C LYS A 22 -37.83 -24.84 12.16
N LYS A 23 -38.65 -25.82 11.76
CA LYS A 23 -39.95 -26.12 12.39
C LYS A 23 -39.77 -26.69 13.81
N LYS A 24 -38.76 -27.53 14.04
CA LYS A 24 -38.47 -28.13 15.35
C LYS A 24 -37.85 -27.16 16.37
N ARG A 25 -37.10 -26.13 15.92
CA ARG A 25 -36.22 -25.34 16.81
C ARG A 25 -36.54 -23.84 16.93
N GLY A 26 -37.62 -23.34 16.31
CA GLY A 26 -38.11 -21.97 16.54
C GLY A 26 -37.15 -20.85 16.11
N MET A 27 -36.48 -21.01 14.96
CA MET A 27 -35.37 -20.14 14.53
C MET A 27 -35.79 -18.89 13.73
N ALA A 28 -34.95 -17.86 13.74
CA ALA A 28 -35.09 -16.65 12.91
C ALA A 28 -34.80 -16.93 11.42
N GLY A 29 -35.84 -16.82 10.57
CA GLY A 29 -35.84 -17.33 9.20
C GLY A 29 -34.78 -16.78 8.23
N LYS A 30 -34.10 -15.67 8.54
CA LYS A 30 -33.11 -15.06 7.64
C LYS A 30 -31.76 -15.79 7.60
N LEU A 31 -31.34 -16.46 8.67
CA LEU A 31 -29.99 -17.06 8.73
C LEU A 31 -29.92 -18.43 8.03
N CYS A 32 -30.95 -19.27 8.22
CA CYS A 32 -31.06 -20.56 7.53
C CYS A 32 -31.14 -20.40 6.01
N TRP A 33 -31.92 -19.44 5.50
CA TRP A 33 -31.99 -19.18 4.06
C TRP A 33 -30.66 -18.70 3.49
N LYS A 34 -29.91 -17.87 4.22
CA LYS A 34 -28.57 -17.43 3.80
C LYS A 34 -27.53 -18.54 3.83
N ALA A 35 -27.61 -19.46 4.81
CA ALA A 35 -26.73 -20.63 4.87
C ALA A 35 -27.04 -21.61 3.73
N ALA A 36 -28.32 -21.87 3.45
CA ALA A 36 -28.77 -22.71 2.35
C ALA A 36 -28.32 -22.15 0.99
N ALA A 37 -28.56 -20.85 0.77
CA ALA A 37 -28.14 -20.17 -0.46
C ALA A 37 -26.61 -20.17 -0.61
N GLY A 38 -25.88 -19.92 0.48
CA GLY A 38 -24.42 -19.98 0.50
C GLY A 38 -23.89 -21.35 0.11
N TYR A 39 -24.45 -22.41 0.70
CA TYR A 39 -24.06 -23.78 0.39
C TYR A 39 -24.33 -24.13 -1.08
N LEU A 40 -25.49 -23.73 -1.60
CA LEU A 40 -25.84 -23.93 -3.00
C LEU A 40 -24.86 -23.21 -3.95
N ILE A 41 -24.51 -21.96 -3.63
CA ILE A 41 -23.58 -21.16 -4.43
C ILE A 41 -22.17 -21.74 -4.35
N THR A 42 -21.63 -21.93 -3.14
CA THR A 42 -20.22 -22.27 -2.96
C THR A 42 -19.88 -23.72 -3.31
N ARG A 43 -20.83 -24.66 -3.18
CA ARG A 43 -20.58 -26.09 -3.43
C ARG A 43 -21.16 -26.60 -4.74
N PHE A 44 -22.18 -25.94 -5.30
CA PHE A 44 -22.84 -26.42 -6.53
C PHE A 44 -22.64 -25.50 -7.72
N VAL A 45 -22.81 -24.18 -7.58
CA VAL A 45 -22.63 -23.25 -8.70
C VAL A 45 -21.17 -23.21 -9.14
N PHE A 46 -20.21 -23.08 -8.20
CA PHE A 46 -18.79 -23.09 -8.56
C PHE A 46 -18.29 -24.42 -9.12
N PHE A 47 -18.83 -25.55 -8.64
CA PHE A 47 -18.50 -26.87 -9.18
C PHE A 47 -19.08 -27.07 -10.60
N ALA A 48 -20.30 -26.59 -10.84
CA ALA A 48 -20.94 -26.66 -12.16
C ALA A 48 -20.23 -25.78 -13.21
N ILE A 49 -19.62 -24.67 -12.79
CA ILE A 49 -18.85 -23.77 -13.66
C ILE A 49 -17.44 -24.32 -13.92
N SER A 50 -16.86 -25.10 -13.01
CA SER A 50 -15.47 -25.59 -13.11
C SER A 50 -15.27 -26.93 -13.83
N ASN A 51 -16.35 -27.55 -14.35
CA ASN A 51 -16.32 -28.74 -15.21
C ASN A 51 -15.52 -29.95 -14.67
N GLN A 52 -15.55 -30.17 -13.35
CA GLN A 52 -14.76 -31.20 -12.64
C GLN A 52 -15.40 -32.61 -12.64
N GLU A 53 -14.62 -33.65 -12.33
CA GLU A 53 -15.10 -35.05 -12.25
C GLU A 53 -16.00 -35.31 -11.01
N VAL A 54 -17.00 -36.20 -11.17
CA VAL A 54 -18.00 -36.52 -10.13
C VAL A 54 -17.37 -37.14 -8.88
N HIS A 55 -16.24 -37.83 -9.01
CA HIS A 55 -15.52 -38.42 -7.89
C HIS A 55 -15.02 -37.35 -6.90
N ASP A 56 -14.50 -36.24 -7.40
CA ASP A 56 -13.94 -35.17 -6.58
C ASP A 56 -15.03 -34.38 -5.84
N PHE A 57 -16.21 -34.25 -6.46
CA PHE A 57 -17.41 -33.72 -5.80
C PHE A 57 -17.82 -34.55 -4.58
N LEU A 58 -17.78 -35.89 -4.70
CA LEU A 58 -18.13 -36.81 -3.62
C LEU A 58 -17.12 -36.73 -2.46
N GLU A 59 -15.83 -36.50 -2.75
CA GLU A 59 -14.82 -36.25 -1.71
C GLU A 59 -15.13 -34.97 -0.92
N VAL A 60 -15.58 -33.88 -1.56
CA VAL A 60 -16.01 -32.65 -0.86
C VAL A 60 -17.18 -32.91 0.07
N MET A 61 -18.21 -33.61 -0.44
CA MET A 61 -19.41 -33.92 0.33
C MET A 61 -19.11 -34.81 1.54
N ALA A 62 -18.22 -35.79 1.40
CA ALA A 62 -17.78 -36.64 2.50
C ALA A 62 -17.06 -35.83 3.59
N MET A 63 -16.21 -34.87 3.21
CA MET A 63 -15.47 -34.03 4.15
C MET A 63 -16.34 -32.96 4.82
N ASP A 64 -17.34 -32.42 4.12
CA ASP A 64 -18.38 -31.55 4.68
C ASP A 64 -19.12 -32.28 5.82
N LEU A 65 -19.45 -33.56 5.63
CA LEU A 65 -20.10 -34.39 6.64
C LEU A 65 -19.23 -34.62 7.89
N VAL A 66 -17.94 -34.89 7.71
CA VAL A 66 -16.98 -35.05 8.82
C VAL A 66 -16.84 -33.74 9.61
N THR A 67 -16.73 -32.62 8.92
CA THR A 67 -16.58 -31.30 9.54
C THR A 67 -17.85 -30.87 10.27
N ALA A 68 -19.02 -31.10 9.67
CA ALA A 68 -20.32 -30.88 10.32
C ALA A 68 -20.48 -31.77 11.58
N GLY A 69 -20.05 -33.04 11.52
CA GLY A 69 -20.05 -33.96 12.65
C GLY A 69 -19.15 -33.51 13.81
N LEU A 70 -17.95 -33.01 13.51
CA LEU A 70 -17.03 -32.46 14.51
C LEU A 70 -17.57 -31.18 15.14
N LEU A 71 -18.13 -30.26 14.33
CA LEU A 71 -18.80 -29.04 14.82
C LEU A 71 -19.98 -29.38 15.74
N TYR A 72 -20.76 -30.42 15.39
CA TYR A 72 -21.85 -30.91 16.21
C TYR A 72 -21.35 -31.41 17.58
N ILE A 73 -20.30 -32.24 17.61
CA ILE A 73 -19.70 -32.76 18.85
C ILE A 73 -19.15 -31.63 19.72
N LEU A 74 -18.46 -30.65 19.13
CA LEU A 74 -17.86 -29.52 19.83
C LEU A 74 -18.93 -28.56 20.39
N SER A 75 -20.05 -28.39 19.69
CA SER A 75 -21.18 -27.58 20.15
C SER A 75 -21.98 -28.21 21.29
N GLY A 76 -22.00 -29.54 21.37
CA GLY A 76 -22.75 -30.28 22.39
C GLY A 76 -22.20 -30.16 23.82
N LYS A 77 -20.94 -29.76 23.99
CA LYS A 77 -20.29 -29.68 25.31
C LYS A 77 -20.37 -28.31 26.01
N ASN A 78 -20.56 -27.20 25.30
CA ASN A 78 -20.30 -25.85 25.85
C ASN A 78 -21.35 -24.77 25.51
N GLY A 79 -22.65 -25.12 25.53
CA GLY A 79 -23.71 -24.15 25.84
C GLY A 79 -23.76 -22.85 25.02
N SER A 80 -23.98 -22.94 23.71
CA SER A 80 -24.57 -21.87 22.88
C SER A 80 -24.87 -22.46 21.49
N ARG A 81 -26.14 -22.77 21.20
CA ARG A 81 -26.57 -23.28 19.89
C ARG A 81 -26.33 -22.27 18.77
N GLU A 82 -26.21 -20.99 19.10
CA GLU A 82 -26.00 -19.88 18.16
C GLU A 82 -24.57 -19.87 17.60
N SER A 83 -23.58 -20.15 18.45
CA SER A 83 -22.16 -20.23 18.05
C SER A 83 -21.92 -21.35 17.03
N ALA A 84 -22.56 -22.52 17.20
CA ALA A 84 -22.43 -23.65 16.29
C ALA A 84 -22.93 -23.34 14.87
N TRP A 85 -24.08 -22.68 14.76
CA TRP A 85 -24.66 -22.26 13.48
C TRP A 85 -23.87 -21.14 12.81
N GLU A 86 -23.34 -20.22 13.61
CA GLU A 86 -22.45 -19.17 13.15
C GLU A 86 -21.14 -19.72 12.55
N CYS A 87 -20.63 -20.81 13.11
CA CYS A 87 -19.43 -21.49 12.60
C CYS A 87 -19.72 -22.33 11.36
N LEU A 88 -20.86 -23.01 11.31
CA LEU A 88 -21.31 -23.70 10.09
C LEU A 88 -21.51 -22.68 8.94
N TYR A 89 -22.11 -21.53 9.24
CA TYR A 89 -22.26 -20.44 8.28
C TYR A 89 -20.89 -19.94 7.75
N LEU A 90 -19.90 -19.75 8.63
CA LEU A 90 -18.54 -19.34 8.24
C LEU A 90 -17.87 -20.37 7.33
N TYR A 91 -17.98 -21.65 7.68
CA TYR A 91 -17.41 -22.75 6.92
C TYR A 91 -18.02 -22.87 5.51
N ILE A 92 -19.34 -22.72 5.41
CA ILE A 92 -20.09 -22.77 4.14
C ILE A 92 -19.70 -21.63 3.19
N TRP A 93 -19.50 -20.43 3.74
CA TRP A 93 -19.13 -19.23 2.97
C TRP A 93 -17.63 -19.02 2.84
N ASN A 94 -16.80 -19.91 3.41
CA ASN A 94 -15.35 -19.87 3.25
C ASN A 94 -14.99 -20.38 1.82
N PRO A 95 -14.29 -19.57 1.01
CA PRO A 95 -13.91 -19.98 -0.34
C PRO A 95 -12.75 -20.98 -0.35
N ILE A 96 -11.94 -21.08 0.70
CA ILE A 96 -10.72 -21.91 0.73
C ILE A 96 -11.00 -23.40 0.51
N PRO A 97 -12.00 -24.03 1.16
CA PRO A 97 -12.35 -25.43 0.88
C PRO A 97 -12.74 -25.67 -0.58
N VAL A 98 -13.39 -24.69 -1.24
CA VAL A 98 -13.78 -24.80 -2.65
C VAL A 98 -12.55 -24.65 -3.54
N LEU A 99 -11.72 -23.63 -3.31
CA LEU A 99 -10.50 -23.37 -4.07
C LEU A 99 -9.50 -24.54 -3.96
N SER A 100 -9.41 -25.18 -2.78
CA SER A 100 -8.57 -26.37 -2.58
C SER A 100 -9.03 -27.61 -3.33
N VAL A 101 -10.33 -27.72 -3.62
CA VAL A 101 -10.91 -28.82 -4.38
C VAL A 101 -10.69 -28.58 -5.86
N LEU A 102 -10.93 -27.34 -6.30
CA LEU A 102 -10.61 -26.90 -7.66
C LEU A 102 -9.12 -27.09 -7.96
N SER A 103 -8.26 -27.01 -6.93
CA SER A 103 -6.82 -27.28 -7.05
C SER A 103 -6.44 -28.78 -7.08
N GLN A 104 -7.39 -29.73 -7.09
CA GLN A 104 -7.19 -31.19 -7.20
C GLN A 104 -6.06 -31.81 -6.33
N GLY A 105 -5.81 -31.28 -5.12
CA GLY A 105 -4.74 -31.78 -4.24
C GLY A 105 -5.26 -32.48 -3.01
N LYS A 106 -5.27 -33.81 -2.97
CA LYS A 106 -5.76 -34.55 -1.79
C LYS A 106 -5.00 -34.21 -0.50
N LYS A 107 -3.68 -34.02 -0.57
CA LYS A 107 -2.86 -33.53 0.54
C LYS A 107 -3.09 -32.04 0.85
N ARG A 108 -3.34 -31.20 -0.18
CA ARG A 108 -3.68 -29.76 -0.07
C ARG A 108 -4.97 -29.57 0.73
N MET A 109 -5.97 -30.39 0.43
CA MET A 109 -7.27 -30.42 1.09
C MET A 109 -7.14 -30.81 2.57
N LEU A 110 -6.49 -31.92 2.92
CA LEU A 110 -6.39 -32.33 4.32
C LEU A 110 -5.81 -31.24 5.26
N PHE A 111 -4.80 -30.49 4.79
CA PHE A 111 -4.10 -29.46 5.57
C PHE A 111 -4.89 -28.17 5.79
N ILE A 112 -5.54 -27.67 4.74
CA ILE A 112 -6.43 -26.50 4.82
C ILE A 112 -7.55 -26.75 5.82
N TRP A 113 -8.07 -27.97 5.81
CA TRP A 113 -9.17 -28.37 6.68
C TRP A 113 -8.70 -28.53 8.13
N LEU A 114 -7.47 -29.02 8.35
CA LEU A 114 -6.84 -29.00 9.67
C LEU A 114 -6.61 -27.57 10.19
N ALA A 115 -6.20 -26.63 9.33
CA ALA A 115 -5.97 -25.23 9.69
C ALA A 115 -7.27 -24.52 10.09
N VAL A 116 -8.36 -24.77 9.35
CA VAL A 116 -9.70 -24.28 9.70
C VAL A 116 -10.17 -24.87 11.04
N LEU A 117 -9.90 -26.15 11.31
CA LEU A 117 -10.21 -26.79 12.60
C LEU A 117 -9.38 -26.21 13.77
N ILE A 118 -8.09 -25.89 13.56
CA ILE A 118 -7.22 -25.27 14.56
C ILE A 118 -7.66 -23.83 14.87
N LEU A 119 -7.96 -23.04 13.83
CA LEU A 119 -8.52 -21.68 13.98
C LEU A 119 -9.84 -21.71 14.75
N PHE A 120 -10.66 -22.73 14.50
CA PHE A 120 -11.90 -22.98 15.24
C PHE A 120 -11.65 -23.28 16.72
N MET A 121 -10.68 -24.15 17.05
CA MET A 121 -10.27 -24.39 18.45
C MET A 121 -9.73 -23.13 19.13
N GLY A 122 -8.97 -22.29 18.41
CA GLY A 122 -8.47 -21.00 18.87
C GLY A 122 -9.57 -20.01 19.23
N SER A 123 -10.64 -19.92 18.42
CA SER A 123 -11.80 -19.05 18.71
C SER A 123 -12.49 -19.42 20.03
N SER A 124 -12.62 -20.72 20.33
CA SER A 124 -13.19 -21.21 21.59
C SER A 124 -12.34 -20.86 22.82
N TRP A 125 -11.02 -20.67 22.65
CA TRP A 125 -10.11 -20.24 23.72
C TRP A 125 -10.20 -18.73 23.96
N ILE A 126 -10.33 -17.96 22.88
CA ILE A 126 -10.61 -16.51 22.90
C ILE A 126 -11.94 -16.21 23.60
N GLU A 127 -12.96 -17.07 23.46
CA GLU A 127 -14.21 -16.95 24.23
C GLU A 127 -14.04 -17.09 25.75
N ARG A 128 -13.08 -17.90 26.23
CA ARG A 128 -12.75 -17.96 27.67
C ARG A 128 -12.04 -16.68 28.14
N PHE A 129 -11.24 -16.06 27.27
CA PHE A 129 -10.58 -14.78 27.51
C PHE A 129 -11.60 -13.62 27.53
N ARG A 130 -12.60 -13.67 26.64
CA ARG A 130 -13.79 -12.79 26.58
C ARG A 130 -14.60 -12.79 27.88
N ALA A 131 -14.81 -13.97 28.48
CA ALA A 131 -15.57 -14.10 29.73
C ALA A 131 -14.87 -13.42 30.94
N ARG A 132 -13.53 -13.33 30.94
CA ARG A 132 -12.76 -12.64 31.99
C ARG A 132 -12.72 -11.12 31.82
N LEU A 133 -12.95 -10.61 30.61
CA LEU A 133 -12.88 -9.18 30.28
C LEU A 133 -14.25 -8.49 30.18
N GLY A 134 -15.36 -9.20 30.38
CA GLY A 134 -16.72 -8.62 30.40
C GLY A 134 -17.22 -8.08 29.05
N ILE A 135 -16.81 -8.71 27.93
CA ILE A 135 -17.06 -8.21 26.57
C ILE A 135 -18.28 -8.92 25.93
N GLU A 136 -19.39 -8.20 25.74
CA GLU A 136 -20.61 -8.80 25.14
C GLU A 136 -20.64 -8.83 23.60
N ARG A 137 -19.91 -7.95 22.91
CA ARG A 137 -19.93 -7.88 21.43
C ARG A 137 -18.53 -7.86 20.83
N PHE A 138 -17.97 -9.05 20.62
CA PHE A 138 -16.89 -9.28 19.65
C PHE A 138 -17.56 -9.84 18.39
N LYS A 139 -17.69 -9.05 17.31
CA LYS A 139 -18.12 -9.58 16.00
C LYS A 139 -16.87 -9.80 15.14
N LYS A 140 -16.40 -11.06 15.13
CA LYS A 140 -15.70 -11.76 14.04
C LYS A 140 -14.65 -10.99 13.25
N ILE A 141 -13.61 -10.58 13.97
CA ILE A 141 -12.25 -10.40 13.44
C ILE A 141 -11.69 -11.71 12.81
N GLU A 142 -12.36 -12.85 12.99
CA GLU A 142 -11.91 -14.19 12.57
C GLU A 142 -12.03 -14.46 11.06
N ILE A 143 -12.76 -13.62 10.33
CA ILE A 143 -12.84 -13.62 8.86
C ILE A 143 -11.54 -13.05 8.24
N LEU A 144 -10.84 -12.15 8.94
CA LEU A 144 -9.53 -11.62 8.53
C LEU A 144 -8.43 -12.70 8.55
N LEU A 145 -8.54 -13.70 9.44
CA LEU A 145 -7.61 -14.84 9.53
C LEU A 145 -7.81 -15.87 8.41
N THR A 146 -8.98 -15.94 7.78
CA THR A 146 -9.23 -16.76 6.58
C THR A 146 -8.68 -16.07 5.33
N ALA A 147 -8.88 -14.76 5.21
CA ALA A 147 -8.36 -13.96 4.10
C ALA A 147 -6.82 -13.93 4.04
N ALA A 148 -6.12 -13.81 5.19
CA ALA A 148 -4.66 -13.87 5.25
C ALA A 148 -4.11 -15.29 4.98
N GLY A 149 -4.80 -16.34 5.46
CA GLY A 149 -4.36 -17.73 5.28
C GLY A 149 -4.45 -18.25 3.84
N THR A 150 -5.39 -17.73 3.04
CA THR A 150 -5.48 -18.04 1.59
C THR A 150 -4.39 -17.33 0.80
N GLY A 151 -4.04 -16.10 1.18
CA GLY A 151 -2.95 -15.34 0.57
C GLY A 151 -1.57 -16.01 0.70
N ILE A 152 -1.38 -16.84 1.74
CA ILE A 152 -0.11 -17.57 1.99
C ILE A 152 0.01 -18.87 1.20
N LEU A 153 -1.11 -19.54 0.87
CA LEU A 153 -1.07 -20.75 0.03
C LEU A 153 -0.84 -20.45 -1.45
N TRP A 154 -1.14 -19.23 -1.87
CA TRP A 154 -0.99 -18.75 -3.25
C TRP A 154 0.40 -18.18 -3.54
N ALA A 155 1.13 -17.75 -2.52
CA ALA A 155 2.55 -17.36 -2.64
C ALA A 155 3.49 -18.51 -3.04
N ARG A 156 2.96 -19.71 -3.33
CA ARG A 156 3.70 -20.95 -3.53
C ARG A 156 3.67 -21.49 -4.96
N ASP A 157 2.81 -20.99 -5.84
CA ASP A 157 2.97 -21.28 -7.28
C ASP A 157 4.08 -20.42 -7.90
N ILE A 158 4.59 -19.45 -7.12
CA ILE A 158 5.75 -18.59 -7.40
C ILE A 158 7.06 -19.39 -7.54
N THR A 159 7.11 -20.67 -7.14
CA THR A 159 8.29 -21.54 -7.36
C THR A 159 8.11 -22.55 -8.50
N GLY A 160 7.11 -22.34 -9.38
CA GLY A 160 7.06 -22.93 -10.73
C GLY A 160 6.57 -24.38 -10.87
N GLU A 161 5.24 -24.60 -10.98
CA GLU A 161 4.61 -25.53 -11.95
C GLU A 161 3.05 -25.60 -11.86
N ARG A 162 2.39 -25.90 -12.99
CA ARG A 162 1.10 -25.35 -13.55
C ARG A 162 -0.25 -25.94 -13.06
N PHE A 163 -1.35 -25.17 -13.25
CA PHE A 163 -2.74 -25.69 -13.30
C PHE A 163 -3.31 -25.91 -14.72
N GLY A 164 -2.49 -25.75 -15.76
CA GLY A 164 -2.81 -26.14 -17.14
C GLY A 164 -3.36 -25.01 -18.01
N GLN A 165 -2.61 -24.69 -19.06
CA GLN A 165 -2.99 -23.88 -20.22
C GLN A 165 -4.48 -24.04 -20.62
N CYS A 166 -5.28 -22.96 -20.61
CA CYS A 166 -6.37 -22.62 -21.56
C CYS A 166 -7.38 -21.60 -20.99
N SER A 167 -7.57 -20.49 -21.73
CA SER A 167 -8.73 -19.56 -21.73
C SER A 167 -10.06 -20.33 -22.05
N PRO A 168 -11.30 -19.83 -21.77
CA PRO A 168 -11.88 -18.57 -22.28
C PRO A 168 -12.48 -17.67 -21.19
N GLY A 169 -11.95 -16.45 -21.09
CA GLY A 169 -12.53 -15.34 -20.32
C GLY A 169 -11.47 -14.49 -19.59
N ASP A 170 -10.45 -14.04 -20.33
CA ASP A 170 -9.17 -13.49 -19.85
C ASP A 170 -9.22 -12.23 -18.96
N GLU A 171 -10.41 -11.76 -18.54
CA GLU A 171 -10.54 -10.61 -17.63
C GLU A 171 -11.19 -10.96 -16.30
N PHE A 172 -11.91 -12.08 -16.18
CA PHE A 172 -12.79 -12.30 -15.01
C PHE A 172 -12.02 -12.67 -13.73
N TYR A 173 -10.94 -13.43 -13.86
CA TYR A 173 -10.22 -14.04 -12.73
C TYR A 173 -9.23 -13.09 -12.03
N PRO A 174 -8.45 -12.25 -12.74
CA PRO A 174 -7.63 -11.19 -12.12
C PRO A 174 -8.48 -10.10 -11.45
N LEU A 175 -9.65 -9.76 -12.02
CA LEU A 175 -10.62 -8.84 -11.42
C LEU A 175 -11.18 -9.37 -10.11
N MET A 176 -11.45 -10.68 -10.00
CA MET A 176 -11.84 -11.32 -8.74
C MET A 176 -10.74 -11.23 -7.69
N LEU A 177 -9.48 -11.46 -8.09
CA LEU A 177 -8.35 -11.42 -7.17
C LEU A 177 -8.04 -9.99 -6.69
N MET A 178 -8.07 -9.01 -7.59
CA MET A 178 -8.03 -7.58 -7.26
C MET A 178 -9.20 -7.17 -6.38
N PHE A 179 -10.43 -7.61 -6.68
CA PHE A 179 -11.60 -7.34 -5.87
C PHE A 179 -11.44 -7.88 -4.44
N PHE A 180 -10.92 -9.11 -4.27
CA PHE A 180 -10.67 -9.71 -2.95
C PHE A 180 -9.45 -9.12 -2.23
N ALA A 181 -8.41 -8.69 -2.96
CA ALA A 181 -7.27 -7.97 -2.38
C ALA A 181 -7.67 -6.56 -1.92
N VAL A 182 -8.44 -5.82 -2.72
CA VAL A 182 -9.01 -4.51 -2.37
C VAL A 182 -10.03 -4.63 -1.24
N LEU A 183 -10.84 -5.69 -1.21
CA LEU A 183 -11.70 -6.00 -0.06
C LEU A 183 -10.90 -6.42 1.16
N GLY A 184 -9.83 -7.21 1.02
CA GLY A 184 -8.96 -7.66 2.10
C GLY A 184 -8.19 -6.51 2.73
N VAL A 185 -7.60 -5.65 1.90
CA VAL A 185 -6.91 -4.43 2.32
C VAL A 185 -7.93 -3.42 2.87
N GLY A 186 -9.07 -3.22 2.20
CA GLY A 186 -10.15 -2.37 2.68
C GLY A 186 -10.77 -2.87 3.99
N THR A 187 -10.80 -4.19 4.23
CA THR A 187 -11.25 -4.80 5.50
C THR A 187 -10.17 -4.81 6.58
N CYS A 188 -8.89 -4.86 6.23
CA CYS A 188 -7.76 -4.63 7.14
C CYS A 188 -7.70 -3.15 7.56
N VAL A 189 -7.88 -2.22 6.64
CA VAL A 189 -8.04 -0.78 6.92
C VAL A 189 -9.31 -0.53 7.71
N TYR A 190 -10.44 -1.15 7.35
CA TYR A 190 -11.66 -1.14 8.17
C TYR A 190 -11.40 -1.74 9.54
N GLY A 191 -10.66 -2.83 9.66
CA GLY A 191 -10.35 -3.52 10.90
C GLY A 191 -9.44 -2.71 11.81
N ILE A 192 -8.39 -2.09 11.27
CA ILE A 192 -7.46 -1.21 11.97
C ILE A 192 -8.15 0.11 12.32
N ALA A 193 -8.84 0.76 11.39
CA ALA A 193 -9.57 2.00 11.63
C ALA A 193 -10.79 1.78 12.54
N SER A 194 -11.47 0.63 12.47
CA SER A 194 -12.53 0.23 13.40
C SER A 194 -11.94 -0.18 14.75
N TYR A 195 -10.78 -0.82 14.83
CA TYR A 195 -10.13 -1.15 16.10
C TYR A 195 -9.67 0.12 16.83
N VAL A 196 -9.03 1.04 16.10
CA VAL A 196 -8.63 2.37 16.59
C VAL A 196 -9.84 3.23 16.96
N GLY A 197 -10.93 3.15 16.17
CA GLY A 197 -12.20 3.86 16.42
C GLY A 197 -13.06 3.29 17.54
N ILE A 198 -13.19 1.96 17.65
CA ILE A 198 -14.06 1.26 18.62
C ILE A 198 -13.42 1.21 20.00
N ILE A 199 -12.08 1.12 20.11
CA ILE A 199 -11.41 1.23 21.42
C ILE A 199 -11.57 2.65 21.98
N HIS A 200 -11.64 3.67 21.12
CA HIS A 200 -11.97 5.04 21.54
C HIS A 200 -13.44 5.17 22.02
N GLU A 201 -14.34 4.32 21.54
CA GLU A 201 -15.79 4.43 21.77
C GLU A 201 -16.27 3.78 23.08
N LYS A 202 -15.60 2.71 23.57
CA LYS A 202 -16.09 1.91 24.72
C LYS A 202 -15.31 2.02 26.03
N CYS A 203 -14.21 2.78 26.05
CA CYS A 203 -13.46 3.09 27.28
C CYS A 203 -13.82 4.45 27.91
N GLN A 204 -14.81 5.17 27.36
CA GLN A 204 -15.52 6.15 28.17
C GLN A 204 -16.32 5.39 29.23
N ILE A 205 -15.88 5.50 30.48
CA ILE A 205 -16.67 5.09 31.63
C ILE A 205 -18.05 5.74 31.48
N PRO A 206 -19.16 5.01 31.56
CA PRO A 206 -20.46 5.66 31.61
C PRO A 206 -20.53 6.43 32.93
N GLU A 207 -20.38 7.76 32.86
CA GLU A 207 -20.57 8.71 33.97
C GLU A 207 -21.92 8.46 34.69
N SER A 208 -22.89 7.86 34.00
CA SER A 208 -24.21 7.53 34.54
C SER A 208 -24.22 6.49 35.67
N LYS A 209 -23.13 5.75 35.93
CA LYS A 209 -23.03 4.84 37.11
C LYS A 209 -22.31 5.48 38.30
N VAL A 210 -21.36 6.37 38.05
CA VAL A 210 -20.63 7.08 39.13
C VAL A 210 -21.52 8.18 39.74
N GLU A 211 -22.28 8.92 38.93
CA GLU A 211 -23.24 9.91 39.45
C GLU A 211 -24.40 9.28 40.23
N LEU A 212 -24.82 8.05 39.89
CA LEU A 212 -25.91 7.37 40.59
C LEU A 212 -25.47 6.82 41.96
N ASP A 213 -24.22 6.40 42.08
CA ASP A 213 -23.63 5.92 43.34
C ASP A 213 -23.14 7.08 44.21
N GLU A 214 -22.65 8.19 43.62
CA GLU A 214 -22.35 9.43 44.35
C GLU A 214 -23.62 10.15 44.81
N ALA A 215 -24.71 10.17 44.02
CA ALA A 215 -26.00 10.70 44.46
C ALA A 215 -26.66 9.83 45.55
N LYS A 216 -26.44 8.50 45.52
CA LYS A 216 -26.86 7.60 46.61
C LYS A 216 -25.99 7.75 47.86
N ALA A 217 -24.68 7.94 47.72
CA ALA A 217 -23.76 8.20 48.82
C ALA A 217 -24.04 9.58 49.45
N ALA A 218 -24.28 10.62 48.65
CA ALA A 218 -24.66 11.95 49.10
C ALA A 218 -26.05 11.98 49.79
N ARG A 219 -27.03 11.19 49.31
CA ARG A 219 -28.32 11.01 50.01
C ARG A 219 -28.21 10.24 51.33
N CYS A 220 -27.26 9.31 51.45
CA CYS A 220 -26.97 8.63 52.71
C CYS A 220 -26.28 9.55 53.73
N VAL A 221 -25.47 10.51 53.27
CA VAL A 221 -24.79 11.49 54.12
C VAL A 221 -25.74 12.64 54.52
N SER A 222 -26.58 13.14 53.61
CA SER A 222 -27.51 14.24 53.92
C SER A 222 -28.65 13.84 54.88
N LYS A 223 -28.96 12.54 54.99
CA LYS A 223 -29.96 12.04 55.98
C LYS A 223 -29.41 11.91 57.40
N ARG A 224 -28.09 12.12 57.60
CA ARG A 224 -27.44 12.03 58.92
C ARG A 224 -27.10 13.39 59.54
N MET A 225 -27.33 14.49 58.82
CA MET A 225 -27.03 15.85 59.29
C MET A 225 -28.08 16.87 58.83
N THR A 226 -29.31 16.76 59.36
CA THR A 226 -30.23 17.90 59.40
C THR A 226 -31.09 17.82 60.65
N GLY A 227 -30.54 18.34 61.74
CA GLY A 227 -31.25 18.71 62.94
C GLY A 227 -30.55 19.93 63.53
N SER A 228 -30.77 21.11 62.94
CA SER A 228 -30.87 22.40 63.66
C SER A 228 -31.09 23.56 62.68
N GLU A 229 -32.11 24.35 63.01
CA GLU A 229 -32.25 25.81 62.91
C GLU A 229 -32.18 26.59 61.57
N LYS A 230 -33.27 27.36 61.37
CA LYS A 230 -33.47 28.48 60.45
C LYS A 230 -32.73 29.73 60.93
N ILE A 231 -32.11 30.50 60.03
CA ILE A 231 -32.08 31.98 60.05
C ILE A 231 -32.02 32.53 58.61
N ASP A 232 -32.89 33.52 58.33
CA ASP A 232 -32.95 34.37 57.13
C ASP A 232 -31.88 35.47 57.12
N ALA A 233 -31.33 35.82 55.93
CA ALA A 233 -30.91 37.20 55.60
C ALA A 233 -30.50 37.40 54.12
N GLY A 234 -31.25 38.24 53.40
CA GLY A 234 -30.75 39.48 52.75
C GLY A 234 -29.71 39.46 51.60
N LYS A 235 -30.20 39.73 50.38
CA LYS A 235 -29.66 40.57 49.28
C LYS A 235 -28.13 40.83 49.19
N SER A 236 -27.54 40.53 48.02
CA SER A 236 -26.67 41.50 47.31
C SER A 236 -26.60 41.23 45.79
N LEU A 237 -26.45 42.31 45.03
CA LEU A 237 -26.35 42.39 43.57
C LEU A 237 -24.99 41.89 43.06
N GLY A 238 -24.95 41.30 41.85
CA GLY A 238 -23.69 41.15 41.12
C GLY A 238 -23.78 40.37 39.81
N ILE A 239 -23.62 41.10 38.69
CA ILE A 239 -22.98 40.65 37.43
C ILE A 239 -23.66 39.48 36.69
N LYS A 240 -24.44 39.82 35.66
CA LYS A 240 -24.81 38.88 34.59
C LYS A 240 -23.58 38.59 33.71
N SER A 241 -22.82 37.55 34.03
CA SER A 241 -22.00 36.87 33.03
C SER A 241 -22.92 36.07 32.11
N CYS A 242 -22.72 36.24 30.81
CA CYS A 242 -23.44 35.53 29.77
C CYS A 242 -22.84 34.12 29.63
N GLU A 243 -23.09 33.24 30.59
CA GLU A 243 -22.87 31.81 30.42
C GLU A 243 -24.07 31.24 29.66
N LYS A 244 -23.96 31.22 28.33
CA LYS A 244 -24.85 30.44 27.49
C LYS A 244 -24.08 29.21 27.03
N ASN A 245 -24.19 28.17 27.85
CA ASN A 245 -24.11 26.74 27.52
C ASN A 245 -23.19 26.39 26.34
N THR A 246 -21.92 26.20 26.65
CA THR A 246 -21.07 25.25 25.92
C THR A 246 -21.74 23.88 25.98
N GLU A 247 -22.23 23.40 24.84
CA GLU A 247 -22.42 21.97 24.64
C GLU A 247 -21.09 21.30 24.95
N SER A 248 -21.05 20.65 26.11
CA SER A 248 -19.92 19.87 26.59
C SER A 248 -19.39 18.97 25.49
N GLU A 249 -18.07 19.03 25.29
CA GLU A 249 -17.27 18.23 24.39
C GLU A 249 -17.67 16.75 24.41
N LYS A 250 -18.52 16.32 23.48
CA LYS A 250 -18.64 14.89 23.13
C LYS A 250 -17.38 14.47 22.40
N THR A 251 -16.36 14.10 23.17
CA THR A 251 -15.18 13.43 22.65
C THR A 251 -15.59 12.06 22.10
N GLY A 252 -15.24 11.75 20.84
CA GLY A 252 -15.28 10.36 20.34
C GLY A 252 -16.55 9.85 19.67
N ALA A 253 -17.30 10.65 18.90
CA ALA A 253 -18.36 10.08 18.06
C ALA A 253 -17.80 9.07 17.04
N PRO A 254 -18.32 7.83 16.95
CA PRO A 254 -17.87 6.81 16.00
C PRO A 254 -18.02 7.27 14.55
N TRP A 255 -17.25 6.63 13.65
CA TRP A 255 -17.45 6.82 12.21
C TRP A 255 -18.90 6.47 11.87
N SER A 256 -19.58 7.45 11.28
CA SER A 256 -20.94 7.23 10.79
C SER A 256 -20.92 6.28 9.59
N GLY A 257 -22.05 5.67 9.24
CA GLY A 257 -22.16 4.90 8.00
C GLY A 257 -21.73 5.72 6.77
N ARG A 258 -21.93 7.05 6.79
CA ARG A 258 -21.46 7.96 5.73
C ARG A 258 -19.95 8.05 5.68
N ASP A 259 -19.27 8.09 6.83
CA ASP A 259 -17.81 8.10 6.88
C ASP A 259 -17.21 6.86 6.22
N TRP A 260 -17.77 5.68 6.55
CA TRP A 260 -17.35 4.42 5.92
C TRP A 260 -17.61 4.39 4.43
N CYS A 261 -18.79 4.82 3.98
CA CYS A 261 -19.11 4.88 2.55
C CYS A 261 -18.19 5.83 1.80
N MET A 262 -17.89 7.01 2.36
CA MET A 262 -17.01 7.99 1.72
C MET A 262 -15.56 7.50 1.66
N ALA A 263 -15.02 7.01 2.78
CA ALA A 263 -13.66 6.48 2.81
C ALA A 263 -13.49 5.31 1.84
N ALA A 264 -14.41 4.34 1.84
CA ALA A 264 -14.36 3.21 0.93
C ALA A 264 -14.55 3.62 -0.53
N GLY A 265 -15.52 4.51 -0.82
CA GLY A 265 -15.78 4.99 -2.18
C GLY A 265 -14.58 5.73 -2.79
N LEU A 266 -13.93 6.60 -2.02
CA LEU A 266 -12.73 7.31 -2.48
C LEU A 266 -11.52 6.38 -2.62
N THR A 267 -11.39 5.40 -1.72
CA THR A 267 -10.33 4.38 -1.81
C THR A 267 -10.51 3.53 -3.08
N VAL A 268 -11.73 3.10 -3.39
CA VAL A 268 -12.05 2.33 -4.61
C VAL A 268 -11.84 3.19 -5.86
N LEU A 269 -12.27 4.45 -5.84
CA LEU A 269 -12.05 5.40 -6.93
C LEU A 269 -10.56 5.49 -7.27
N PHE A 270 -9.72 5.74 -6.26
CA PHE A 270 -8.28 5.84 -6.49
C PHE A 270 -7.66 4.48 -6.85
N ALA A 271 -8.15 3.37 -6.30
CA ALA A 271 -7.67 2.04 -6.69
C ALA A 271 -7.89 1.77 -8.17
N VAL A 272 -9.06 2.12 -8.72
CA VAL A 272 -9.31 2.02 -10.17
C VAL A 272 -8.33 2.90 -10.92
N MET A 273 -8.16 4.17 -10.52
CA MET A 273 -7.22 5.09 -11.17
C MET A 273 -5.77 4.58 -11.14
N ALA A 274 -5.32 4.03 -10.01
CA ALA A 274 -3.96 3.54 -9.83
C ALA A 274 -3.69 2.28 -10.67
N PHE A 275 -4.63 1.33 -10.75
CA PHE A 275 -4.41 0.05 -11.43
C PHE A 275 -4.68 0.07 -12.95
N VAL A 276 -5.47 1.03 -13.46
CA VAL A 276 -5.73 1.13 -14.91
C VAL A 276 -4.43 1.43 -15.66
N ASN A 277 -4.01 0.53 -16.55
CA ASN A 277 -2.77 0.62 -17.33
C ASN A 277 -1.53 0.85 -16.46
N LEU A 278 -1.45 0.17 -15.30
CA LEU A 278 -0.30 0.28 -14.40
C LEU A 278 1.00 -0.24 -15.05
N GLY A 279 0.87 -1.26 -15.89
CA GLY A 279 1.96 -1.92 -16.61
C GLY A 279 1.49 -3.28 -17.12
N SER A 280 2.22 -3.83 -18.07
CA SER A 280 1.99 -5.17 -18.60
C SER A 280 2.24 -6.22 -17.51
N MET A 281 1.36 -7.22 -17.46
CA MET A 281 1.56 -8.45 -16.66
C MET A 281 2.44 -9.47 -17.38
N LYS A 282 2.96 -9.12 -18.56
CA LYS A 282 3.85 -9.94 -19.37
C LYS A 282 5.08 -9.13 -19.76
N ALA A 283 6.24 -9.73 -19.58
CA ALA A 283 7.53 -9.25 -20.03
C ALA A 283 8.43 -10.48 -20.15
N PRO A 284 9.49 -10.45 -20.96
CA PRO A 284 10.44 -11.55 -21.04
C PRO A 284 10.91 -12.01 -19.65
N GLN A 285 11.02 -13.32 -19.44
CA GLN A 285 11.36 -13.99 -18.18
C GLN A 285 12.45 -15.06 -18.35
N THR A 286 12.60 -15.68 -19.53
CA THR A 286 13.69 -16.62 -19.82
C THR A 286 14.97 -15.83 -20.09
N ALA A 287 16.12 -16.40 -19.77
CA ALA A 287 17.39 -15.68 -19.86
C ALA A 287 18.44 -16.53 -20.57
N TYR A 288 19.01 -15.96 -21.63
CA TYR A 288 20.21 -16.44 -22.28
C TYR A 288 21.43 -15.72 -21.68
N GLU A 289 22.39 -16.50 -21.19
CA GLU A 289 23.63 -15.98 -20.59
C GLU A 289 24.79 -16.06 -21.59
N PHE A 290 25.36 -14.90 -21.92
CA PHE A 290 26.67 -14.83 -22.59
C PHE A 290 27.77 -14.93 -21.54
N GLU A 291 28.61 -15.97 -21.61
CA GLU A 291 29.74 -16.14 -20.71
C GLU A 291 31.04 -16.46 -21.46
N LYS A 292 32.08 -15.67 -21.23
CA LYS A 292 33.36 -15.78 -21.95
C LYS A 292 34.11 -17.11 -21.75
N ASN A 293 33.74 -17.89 -20.73
CA ASN A 293 34.45 -19.12 -20.32
C ASN A 293 33.57 -20.39 -20.32
N ASP A 294 32.33 -20.34 -20.81
CA ASP A 294 31.44 -21.50 -20.88
C ASP A 294 31.36 -22.11 -22.29
N SER A 295 30.78 -23.30 -22.42
CA SER A 295 30.65 -24.12 -23.62
C SER A 295 29.88 -23.48 -24.79
N HIS A 296 29.04 -22.47 -24.53
CA HIS A 296 28.38 -21.64 -25.55
C HIS A 296 29.15 -20.35 -25.89
N GLY A 297 30.18 -20.00 -25.11
CA GLY A 297 31.01 -18.82 -25.32
C GLY A 297 30.30 -17.48 -25.10
N ASN A 298 30.99 -16.40 -25.45
CA ASN A 298 30.44 -15.04 -25.46
C ASN A 298 29.87 -14.65 -26.84
N GLU A 299 29.58 -15.62 -27.70
CA GLU A 299 29.12 -15.40 -29.07
C GLU A 299 27.88 -16.23 -29.40
N MET A 300 27.04 -15.68 -30.27
CA MET A 300 25.84 -16.30 -30.82
C MET A 300 25.88 -16.13 -32.33
N VAL A 301 25.68 -17.22 -33.08
CA VAL A 301 25.69 -17.19 -34.55
C VAL A 301 24.32 -17.56 -35.07
N LEU A 302 23.62 -16.57 -35.61
CA LEU A 302 22.28 -16.68 -36.16
C LEU A 302 22.36 -16.95 -37.65
N ARG A 303 21.61 -17.94 -38.12
CA ARG A 303 21.51 -18.34 -39.54
C ARG A 303 20.12 -18.06 -40.07
N PHE A 304 20.04 -17.78 -41.37
CA PHE A 304 18.77 -17.48 -42.05
C PHE A 304 18.60 -18.34 -43.31
N ASP A 305 17.34 -18.61 -43.65
CA ASP A 305 16.97 -19.30 -44.89
C ASP A 305 17.12 -18.34 -46.10
N GLY A 306 18.38 -18.16 -46.52
CA GLY A 306 18.76 -17.21 -47.55
C GLY A 306 19.14 -15.84 -47.01
N SER A 307 19.32 -14.88 -47.92
CA SER A 307 19.76 -13.54 -47.54
C SER A 307 18.58 -12.66 -47.13
N VAL A 308 18.60 -12.21 -45.87
CA VAL A 308 17.62 -11.28 -45.28
C VAL A 308 18.24 -9.90 -45.08
N THR A 309 17.42 -8.86 -45.06
CA THR A 309 17.84 -7.51 -44.68
C THR A 309 17.36 -7.23 -43.27
N ILE A 310 18.30 -6.96 -42.36
CA ILE A 310 18.04 -6.68 -40.96
C ILE A 310 18.28 -5.19 -40.76
N SER A 311 17.27 -4.45 -40.31
CA SER A 311 17.43 -3.02 -39.99
C SER A 311 17.90 -2.83 -38.56
N GLU A 312 17.30 -3.52 -37.60
CA GLU A 312 17.60 -3.37 -36.17
C GLU A 312 17.38 -4.68 -35.42
N ALA A 313 18.01 -4.80 -34.25
CA ALA A 313 17.69 -5.80 -33.24
C ALA A 313 17.17 -5.09 -31.98
N GLN A 314 16.12 -5.64 -31.39
CA GLN A 314 15.54 -5.19 -30.13
C GLN A 314 15.92 -6.19 -29.05
N VAL A 315 16.80 -5.77 -28.14
CA VAL A 315 17.37 -6.65 -27.12
C VAL A 315 16.77 -6.30 -25.75
N TYR A 316 16.05 -7.23 -25.15
CA TYR A 316 15.53 -7.07 -23.79
C TYR A 316 16.58 -7.52 -22.78
N LEU A 317 17.16 -6.57 -22.04
CA LEU A 317 18.21 -6.87 -21.07
C LEU A 317 17.66 -7.40 -19.74
N GLY A 318 18.44 -8.30 -19.12
CA GLY A 318 18.21 -8.80 -17.77
C GLY A 318 18.67 -7.84 -16.68
N GLY A 319 19.05 -8.39 -15.53
CA GLY A 319 19.39 -7.64 -14.31
C GLY A 319 20.72 -6.90 -14.33
N LYS A 320 21.32 -6.63 -15.49
CA LYS A 320 22.64 -6.03 -15.66
C LYS A 320 22.65 -4.97 -16.76
N GLU A 321 22.77 -3.71 -16.38
CA GLU A 321 22.93 -2.55 -17.27
C GLU A 321 24.32 -2.45 -17.89
N LYS A 322 24.46 -1.58 -18.90
CA LYS A 322 25.71 -1.24 -19.59
C LYS A 322 26.40 -2.48 -20.12
N ARG A 323 25.72 -3.15 -21.04
CA ARG A 323 26.21 -4.34 -21.72
C ARG A 323 26.65 -4.03 -23.13
N HIS A 324 27.80 -4.54 -23.52
CA HIS A 324 28.52 -4.17 -24.72
C HIS A 324 28.44 -5.31 -25.72
N PHE A 325 27.86 -5.04 -26.88
CA PHE A 325 27.68 -6.03 -27.93
C PHE A 325 28.27 -5.53 -29.26
N VAL A 326 28.82 -6.47 -30.02
CA VAL A 326 29.28 -6.26 -31.39
C VAL A 326 28.52 -7.22 -32.29
N CYS A 327 27.90 -6.68 -33.34
CA CYS A 327 27.33 -7.48 -34.41
C CYS A 327 28.39 -7.72 -35.49
N SER A 328 28.41 -8.90 -36.11
CA SER A 328 29.36 -9.25 -37.17
C SER A 328 28.70 -10.09 -38.26
N VAL A 329 29.30 -10.11 -39.45
CA VAL A 329 28.86 -10.90 -40.62
C VAL A 329 30.03 -11.67 -41.22
N PRO A 330 29.77 -12.76 -41.95
CA PRO A 330 30.83 -13.46 -42.68
C PRO A 330 31.55 -12.51 -43.64
N ASN A 331 32.89 -12.58 -43.64
CA ASN A 331 33.71 -11.78 -44.55
C ASN A 331 33.54 -12.23 -46.01
N ALA A 332 33.94 -11.38 -46.96
CA ALA A 332 33.81 -11.69 -48.38
C ALA A 332 34.64 -12.91 -48.83
N GLU A 333 35.69 -13.27 -48.08
CA GLU A 333 36.58 -14.40 -48.36
C GLU A 333 36.02 -15.74 -47.85
N GLY A 334 35.04 -15.71 -46.95
CA GLY A 334 34.35 -16.87 -46.36
C GLY A 334 35.16 -17.62 -45.30
N ASP A 335 36.24 -17.02 -44.79
CA ASP A 335 37.16 -17.62 -43.81
C ASP A 335 37.21 -16.87 -42.46
N GLY A 336 36.37 -15.84 -42.29
CA GLY A 336 36.32 -15.01 -41.09
C GLY A 336 35.06 -14.17 -40.97
N TRP A 337 35.07 -13.22 -40.03
CA TRP A 337 33.95 -12.35 -39.70
C TRP A 337 34.38 -10.88 -39.70
N ASP A 338 33.56 -10.02 -40.31
CA ASP A 338 33.71 -8.57 -40.30
C ASP A 338 32.69 -7.96 -39.33
N ALA A 339 33.14 -7.06 -38.44
CA ALA A 339 32.24 -6.35 -37.53
C ALA A 339 31.35 -5.35 -38.30
N ILE A 340 30.07 -5.29 -37.90
CA ILE A 340 29.10 -4.30 -38.37
C ILE A 340 29.17 -3.11 -37.42
N GLY A 341 29.81 -2.04 -37.86
CA GLY A 341 29.91 -0.81 -37.07
C GLY A 341 30.83 -0.94 -35.85
N GLU A 342 30.59 -0.07 -34.87
CA GLU A 342 31.31 -0.03 -33.60
C GLU A 342 30.54 -0.79 -32.50
N GLU A 343 31.20 -1.04 -31.37
CA GLU A 343 30.61 -1.62 -30.18
C GLU A 343 29.39 -0.81 -29.71
N THR A 344 28.27 -1.49 -29.48
CA THR A 344 27.02 -0.88 -29.01
C THR A 344 26.84 -1.14 -27.52
N GLU A 345 26.66 -0.08 -26.74
CA GLU A 345 26.34 -0.15 -25.31
C GLU A 345 24.83 -0.15 -25.09
N LEU A 346 24.29 -1.22 -24.51
CA LEU A 346 22.92 -1.36 -24.06
C LEU A 346 22.79 -0.87 -22.62
N LEU A 347 22.04 0.22 -22.42
CA LEU A 347 22.13 1.03 -21.21
C LEU A 347 21.19 0.57 -20.08
N SER A 348 19.99 0.09 -20.38
CA SER A 348 18.92 -0.06 -19.38
C SER A 348 18.45 -1.50 -19.20
N VAL A 349 18.09 -1.86 -17.97
CA VAL A 349 17.65 -3.21 -17.56
C VAL A 349 16.14 -3.35 -17.66
N TYR A 350 15.65 -4.56 -17.93
CA TYR A 350 14.22 -4.86 -18.04
C TYR A 350 13.51 -3.91 -19.02
N CYS A 351 14.16 -3.65 -20.15
CA CYS A 351 13.65 -2.83 -21.23
C CYS A 351 14.20 -3.28 -22.58
N TRP A 352 13.50 -2.90 -23.64
CA TRP A 352 13.94 -3.12 -25.02
C TRP A 352 14.98 -2.08 -25.42
N ASN A 353 16.19 -2.52 -25.72
CA ASN A 353 17.29 -1.69 -26.18
C ASN A 353 17.47 -1.88 -27.69
N PRO A 354 17.31 -0.83 -28.52
CA PRO A 354 17.50 -0.92 -29.96
C PRO A 354 18.98 -0.99 -30.32
N VAL A 355 19.32 -1.83 -31.30
CA VAL A 355 20.65 -1.96 -31.90
C VAL A 355 20.49 -1.81 -33.42
N GLU A 356 21.03 -0.74 -33.97
CA GLU A 356 21.01 -0.50 -35.42
C GLU A 356 21.98 -1.44 -36.14
N ILE A 357 21.50 -2.15 -37.15
CA ILE A 357 22.29 -3.14 -37.92
C ILE A 357 22.38 -2.72 -39.38
N HIS A 358 21.25 -2.39 -40.01
CA HIS A 358 21.13 -1.96 -41.40
C HIS A 358 21.99 -2.75 -42.41
N TYR A 359 21.94 -4.08 -42.32
CA TYR A 359 22.80 -4.97 -43.11
C TYR A 359 22.01 -6.09 -43.80
N ARG A 360 22.49 -6.53 -44.96
CA ARG A 360 21.92 -7.68 -45.68
C ARG A 360 22.87 -8.87 -45.60
N THR A 361 22.45 -9.94 -44.93
CA THR A 361 23.30 -11.11 -44.67
C THR A 361 22.50 -12.42 -44.67
N TYR A 362 23.18 -13.56 -44.68
CA TYR A 362 22.62 -14.89 -44.46
C TYR A 362 23.06 -15.50 -43.10
N GLU A 363 24.06 -14.90 -42.44
CA GLU A 363 24.44 -15.19 -41.05
C GLU A 363 24.76 -13.89 -40.30
N LEU A 364 24.40 -13.83 -39.02
CA LEU A 364 24.68 -12.71 -38.12
C LEU A 364 25.34 -13.24 -36.84
N GLY A 365 26.53 -12.75 -36.54
CA GLY A 365 27.20 -12.96 -35.26
C GLY A 365 26.81 -11.88 -34.26
N ILE A 366 26.49 -12.25 -33.04
CA ILE A 366 26.28 -11.35 -31.90
C ILE A 366 27.30 -11.75 -30.84
N VAL A 367 28.20 -10.83 -30.48
CA VAL A 367 29.27 -11.09 -29.52
C VAL A 367 29.13 -10.14 -28.34
N SER A 368 29.05 -10.70 -27.14
CA SER A 368 29.16 -9.94 -25.89
C SER A 368 30.64 -9.65 -25.59
N MET A 369 30.95 -8.39 -25.31
CA MET A 369 32.31 -7.95 -24.95
C MET A 369 32.57 -8.02 -23.44
N ASP A 370 31.50 -8.18 -22.64
CA ASP A 370 31.56 -8.28 -21.19
C ASP A 370 31.95 -9.68 -20.70
N GLU A 371 32.34 -9.79 -19.43
CA GLU A 371 32.56 -11.09 -18.78
C GLU A 371 31.27 -11.93 -18.70
N SER A 372 30.14 -11.26 -18.46
CA SER A 372 28.80 -11.88 -18.45
C SER A 372 27.72 -10.89 -18.86
N ALA A 373 26.83 -11.30 -19.76
CA ALA A 373 25.63 -10.56 -20.15
C ALA A 373 24.39 -11.46 -20.06
N GLU A 374 23.31 -10.94 -19.51
CA GLU A 374 22.02 -11.63 -19.41
C GLU A 374 21.06 -10.94 -20.38
N VAL A 375 20.61 -11.66 -21.40
CA VAL A 375 19.63 -11.21 -22.38
C VAL A 375 18.41 -12.09 -22.24
N LEU A 376 17.23 -11.47 -22.11
CA LEU A 376 15.99 -12.22 -21.94
C LEU A 376 15.27 -12.47 -23.26
N GLU A 377 15.45 -11.59 -24.25
CA GLU A 377 14.82 -11.77 -25.56
C GLU A 377 15.53 -10.92 -26.62
N ILE A 378 15.61 -11.42 -27.85
CA ILE A 378 16.15 -10.69 -29.01
C ILE A 378 15.14 -10.76 -30.16
N VAL A 379 14.61 -9.62 -30.60
CA VAL A 379 13.77 -9.54 -31.79
C VAL A 379 14.53 -8.83 -32.91
N LEU A 380 14.84 -9.55 -33.99
CA LEU A 380 15.41 -8.95 -35.19
C LEU A 380 14.29 -8.40 -36.07
N LEU A 381 14.50 -7.23 -36.66
CA LEU A 381 13.48 -6.55 -37.46
C LEU A 381 13.96 -6.28 -38.87
N ASP A 382 13.06 -6.45 -39.84
CA ASP A 382 13.26 -6.01 -41.21
C ASP A 382 13.03 -4.49 -41.35
N PRO A 383 13.38 -3.86 -42.50
CA PRO A 383 13.15 -2.44 -42.72
C PRO A 383 11.69 -1.98 -42.64
N ASP A 384 10.73 -2.90 -42.74
CA ASP A 384 9.30 -2.63 -42.59
C ASP A 384 8.83 -2.79 -41.12
N GLY A 385 9.73 -3.20 -40.22
CA GLY A 385 9.49 -3.42 -38.79
C GLY A 385 8.84 -4.76 -38.46
N ASN A 386 8.92 -5.76 -39.35
CA ASN A 386 8.43 -7.11 -39.08
C ASN A 386 9.53 -7.97 -38.42
N PRO A 387 9.19 -8.81 -37.42
CA PRO A 387 10.12 -9.77 -36.83
C PRO A 387 10.69 -10.76 -37.84
N ILE A 388 12.00 -10.96 -37.79
CA ILE A 388 12.76 -11.98 -38.53
C ILE A 388 13.24 -13.02 -37.52
N LEU A 389 12.76 -14.26 -37.63
CA LEU A 389 13.22 -15.36 -36.80
C LEU A 389 14.40 -16.09 -37.48
N PRO A 390 15.55 -16.28 -36.81
CA PRO A 390 16.63 -17.12 -37.31
C PRO A 390 16.18 -18.57 -37.52
N SER A 391 16.69 -19.25 -38.56
CA SER A 391 16.36 -20.65 -38.83
C SER A 391 16.95 -21.62 -37.80
N ASN A 392 17.93 -21.17 -37.03
CA ASN A 392 18.51 -21.89 -35.90
C ASN A 392 18.14 -21.27 -34.53
N ALA A 393 17.00 -20.59 -34.42
CA ALA A 393 16.52 -20.06 -33.14
C ALA A 393 16.39 -21.14 -32.04
N ASP A 394 16.09 -22.38 -32.43
CA ASP A 394 16.04 -23.54 -31.52
C ASP A 394 17.40 -23.89 -30.87
N ASP A 395 18.53 -23.39 -31.41
CA ASP A 395 19.85 -23.52 -30.78
C ASP A 395 20.02 -22.55 -29.59
N TYR A 396 19.19 -21.51 -29.52
CA TYR A 396 19.22 -20.43 -28.53
C TYR A 396 17.81 -20.15 -27.97
N PRO A 397 17.08 -21.16 -27.47
CA PRO A 397 15.66 -21.03 -27.20
C PRO A 397 15.35 -19.89 -26.23
N GLU A 398 16.14 -19.70 -25.17
CA GLU A 398 15.93 -18.64 -24.17
C GLU A 398 16.16 -17.20 -24.69
N ALA A 399 16.70 -17.03 -25.90
CA ALA A 399 16.85 -15.71 -26.53
C ALA A 399 15.74 -15.41 -27.55
N PHE A 400 14.91 -16.40 -27.90
CA PHE A 400 13.94 -16.34 -28.99
C PHE A 400 12.57 -16.99 -28.67
N ASP A 401 12.28 -17.38 -27.42
CA ASP A 401 11.08 -18.11 -27.06
C ASP A 401 9.87 -17.25 -26.66
N GLU A 402 10.04 -15.94 -26.48
CA GLU A 402 8.98 -14.99 -26.07
C GLU A 402 8.81 -13.81 -27.05
N GLN A 403 9.08 -14.03 -28.34
CA GLN A 403 8.97 -13.04 -29.43
C GLN A 403 7.63 -12.26 -29.45
N GLU A 404 6.52 -12.90 -29.06
CA GLU A 404 5.20 -12.26 -29.03
C GLU A 404 5.04 -11.18 -27.96
N LEU A 405 6.00 -11.07 -27.04
CA LEU A 405 6.04 -10.03 -26.00
C LEU A 405 6.59 -8.70 -26.51
N PHE A 406 7.24 -8.68 -27.67
CA PHE A 406 7.74 -7.44 -28.27
C PHE A 406 6.57 -6.56 -28.75
N PRO A 407 6.36 -5.38 -28.15
CA PRO A 407 5.22 -4.53 -28.48
C PRO A 407 5.47 -3.70 -29.74
N ALA A 408 4.39 -3.23 -30.36
CA ALA A 408 4.51 -2.32 -31.52
C ALA A 408 5.21 -1.00 -31.16
N ASP A 409 4.98 -0.49 -29.94
CA ASP A 409 5.61 0.68 -29.34
C ASP A 409 6.09 0.35 -27.92
N THR A 410 7.36 0.60 -27.61
CA THR A 410 8.01 0.29 -26.33
C THR A 410 7.81 1.43 -25.32
N THR A 411 6.60 1.55 -24.80
CA THR A 411 6.25 2.56 -23.78
C THR A 411 6.53 2.08 -22.36
N TYR A 412 6.31 2.95 -21.37
CA TYR A 412 6.37 2.62 -19.94
C TYR A 412 5.60 1.34 -19.56
N GLU A 413 4.59 0.95 -20.34
CA GLU A 413 3.75 -0.21 -20.06
C GLU A 413 4.53 -1.54 -20.13
N TYR A 414 5.57 -1.62 -20.97
CA TYR A 414 6.26 -2.87 -21.27
C TYR A 414 7.68 -2.97 -20.72
N GLN A 415 8.16 -1.94 -20.04
CA GLN A 415 9.54 -1.86 -19.58
C GLN A 415 9.72 -0.98 -18.36
N SER A 416 10.91 -1.03 -17.77
CA SER A 416 11.33 -0.13 -16.70
C SER A 416 11.35 1.33 -17.17
N MET A 417 11.08 2.24 -16.23
CA MET A 417 11.21 3.70 -16.42
C MET A 417 11.78 4.34 -15.17
N PHE A 418 12.46 5.48 -15.31
CA PHE A 418 13.12 6.19 -14.21
C PHE A 418 13.79 5.24 -13.18
N ASP A 419 13.84 5.59 -11.89
CA ASP A 419 14.46 4.83 -10.80
C ASP A 419 13.97 3.35 -10.64
N GLU A 420 13.05 2.84 -11.49
CA GLU A 420 12.72 1.40 -11.55
C GLU A 420 13.93 0.54 -11.93
N VAL A 421 14.84 1.08 -12.76
CA VAL A 421 16.11 0.41 -13.12
C VAL A 421 16.96 0.06 -11.89
N TYR A 422 16.76 0.78 -10.79
CA TYR A 422 17.43 0.55 -9.52
C TYR A 422 16.55 -0.24 -8.54
N HIS A 423 15.33 0.23 -8.30
CA HIS A 423 14.48 -0.30 -7.24
C HIS A 423 13.81 -1.63 -7.62
N ALA A 424 13.26 -1.74 -8.83
CA ALA A 424 12.63 -2.97 -9.30
C ALA A 424 13.69 -4.05 -9.52
N ARG A 425 14.84 -3.67 -10.09
CA ARG A 425 16.03 -4.54 -10.21
C ARG A 425 16.43 -5.11 -8.86
N THR A 426 16.68 -4.26 -7.86
CA THR A 426 17.09 -4.77 -6.55
C THR A 426 15.99 -5.53 -5.83
N ALA A 427 14.72 -5.20 -6.06
CA ALA A 427 13.63 -6.03 -5.58
C ALA A 427 13.68 -7.44 -6.20
N ASN A 428 14.01 -7.58 -7.49
CA ASN A 428 14.23 -8.86 -8.15
C ASN A 428 15.47 -9.60 -7.61
N GLU A 429 16.57 -8.90 -7.39
CA GLU A 429 17.78 -9.46 -6.77
C GLU A 429 17.48 -10.05 -5.38
N ILE A 430 16.57 -9.43 -4.61
CA ILE A 430 16.07 -9.98 -3.34
C ILE A 430 15.22 -11.25 -3.54
N VAL A 431 14.48 -11.36 -4.65
CA VAL A 431 13.71 -12.58 -4.98
C VAL A 431 14.66 -13.73 -5.34
N GLU A 432 15.63 -13.46 -6.20
CA GLU A 432 16.56 -14.44 -6.76
C GLU A 432 17.72 -14.77 -5.79
N GLY A 433 17.93 -13.96 -4.75
CA GLY A 433 19.06 -14.10 -3.84
C GLY A 433 20.39 -13.68 -4.45
N ARG A 434 20.36 -12.78 -5.45
CA ARG A 434 21.54 -12.21 -6.12
C ARG A 434 22.16 -11.08 -5.30
N THR A 435 23.35 -10.65 -5.71
CA THR A 435 24.02 -9.49 -5.12
C THR A 435 23.19 -8.23 -5.33
N ILE A 436 23.01 -7.45 -4.27
CA ILE A 436 22.19 -6.24 -4.28
C ILE A 436 22.94 -5.10 -4.99
N TYR A 437 22.34 -4.56 -6.04
CA TYR A 437 22.87 -3.43 -6.80
C TYR A 437 22.65 -2.10 -6.08
N GLU A 438 21.39 -1.72 -5.84
CA GLU A 438 21.10 -0.46 -5.15
C GLU A 438 21.31 -0.64 -3.65
N THR A 439 22.33 0.04 -3.12
CA THR A 439 22.68 0.08 -1.70
C THR A 439 22.57 1.48 -1.08
N THR A 440 22.17 2.49 -1.86
CA THR A 440 22.07 3.90 -1.47
C THR A 440 20.85 4.20 -0.59
N HIS A 441 19.90 3.27 -0.48
CA HIS A 441 18.76 3.36 0.42
C HIS A 441 18.55 2.11 1.31
N PRO A 442 17.96 2.30 2.51
CA PRO A 442 17.52 1.20 3.35
C PRO A 442 16.57 0.23 2.62
N PRO A 443 16.60 -1.08 2.92
CA PRO A 443 16.06 -2.10 2.02
C PRO A 443 14.56 -2.38 2.14
N LEU A 444 13.85 -1.89 3.17
CA LEU A 444 12.46 -2.30 3.42
C LEU A 444 11.51 -1.93 2.28
N GLY A 445 11.73 -0.80 1.59
CA GLY A 445 10.91 -0.44 0.44
C GLY A 445 10.99 -1.48 -0.69
N LYS A 446 12.20 -1.99 -0.94
CA LYS A 446 12.48 -3.00 -1.97
C LYS A 446 11.97 -4.39 -1.55
N TRP A 447 11.92 -4.68 -0.25
CA TRP A 447 11.24 -5.87 0.28
C TRP A 447 9.74 -5.88 0.01
N TRP A 448 9.08 -4.74 0.18
CA TRP A 448 7.67 -4.62 -0.17
C TRP A 448 7.49 -4.83 -1.67
N MET A 449 8.31 -4.18 -2.49
CA MET A 449 8.26 -4.32 -3.95
C MET A 449 8.51 -5.76 -4.43
N SER A 450 9.44 -6.49 -3.79
CA SER A 450 9.75 -7.87 -4.13
C SER A 450 8.57 -8.83 -3.89
N LEU A 451 7.62 -8.47 -3.01
CA LEU A 451 6.37 -9.22 -2.87
C LEU A 451 5.52 -9.17 -4.14
N GLY A 452 5.50 -8.02 -4.82
CA GLY A 452 4.80 -7.88 -6.10
C GLY A 452 5.44 -8.71 -7.20
N ILE A 453 6.77 -8.64 -7.30
CA ILE A 453 7.56 -9.43 -8.26
C ILE A 453 7.38 -10.93 -8.01
N ARG A 454 7.40 -11.37 -6.75
CA ARG A 454 7.12 -12.77 -6.40
C ARG A 454 5.77 -13.19 -6.96
N VAL A 455 4.71 -12.40 -6.76
CA VAL A 455 3.34 -12.80 -7.14
C VAL A 455 3.08 -12.73 -8.64
N PHE A 456 3.66 -11.77 -9.35
CA PHE A 456 3.33 -11.47 -10.76
C PHE A 456 4.51 -11.61 -11.74
N GLY A 457 5.65 -12.15 -11.28
CA GLY A 457 6.88 -12.22 -12.06
C GLY A 457 7.62 -10.88 -12.15
N MET A 458 8.78 -10.89 -12.82
CA MET A 458 9.55 -9.68 -13.08
C MET A 458 8.93 -8.93 -14.27
N THR A 459 7.77 -8.33 -14.03
CA THR A 459 6.95 -7.61 -15.02
C THR A 459 6.62 -6.19 -14.55
N PRO A 460 6.40 -5.23 -15.47
CA PRO A 460 6.00 -3.86 -15.12
C PRO A 460 4.85 -3.78 -14.12
N PHE A 461 3.82 -4.62 -14.29
CA PHE A 461 2.76 -4.72 -13.30
C PHE A 461 3.28 -5.22 -11.95
N GLY A 462 4.09 -6.27 -11.92
CA GLY A 462 4.56 -6.94 -10.71
C GLY A 462 5.35 -6.02 -9.79
N TRP A 463 6.30 -5.21 -10.29
CA TRP A 463 7.04 -4.30 -9.42
C TRP A 463 6.26 -3.03 -9.06
N ARG A 464 5.30 -2.58 -9.88
CA ARG A 464 4.47 -1.38 -9.60
C ARG A 464 3.28 -1.65 -8.69
N CYS A 465 2.75 -2.87 -8.64
CA CYS A 465 1.50 -3.17 -7.94
C CYS A 465 1.55 -2.83 -6.45
N VAL A 466 2.70 -3.04 -5.80
CA VAL A 466 2.85 -2.77 -4.37
C VAL A 466 2.88 -1.26 -4.11
N CYS A 467 3.56 -0.48 -4.95
CA CYS A 467 3.52 0.98 -4.91
C CYS A 467 2.07 1.50 -5.01
N ALA A 468 1.28 0.94 -5.94
CA ALA A 468 -0.14 1.28 -6.09
C ALA A 468 -0.94 0.98 -4.82
N LEU A 469 -0.72 -0.17 -4.18
CA LEU A 469 -1.37 -0.52 -2.91
C LEU A 469 -1.04 0.48 -1.79
N PHE A 470 0.23 0.87 -1.65
CA PHE A 470 0.63 1.87 -0.66
C PHE A 470 0.00 3.24 -0.96
N GLY A 471 -0.05 3.65 -2.22
CA GLY A 471 -0.77 4.84 -2.66
C GLY A 471 -2.27 4.82 -2.29
N ILE A 472 -2.95 3.69 -2.54
CA ILE A 472 -4.36 3.47 -2.19
C ILE A 472 -4.57 3.57 -0.69
N LEU A 473 -3.68 3.01 0.12
CA LEU A 473 -3.75 3.05 1.59
C LEU A 473 -3.63 4.46 2.18
N MET A 474 -3.00 5.39 1.47
CA MET A 474 -2.87 6.77 1.92
C MET A 474 -4.20 7.54 1.89
N VAL A 475 -5.13 7.16 1.02
CA VAL A 475 -6.46 7.79 0.91
C VAL A 475 -7.27 7.63 2.21
N PRO A 476 -7.50 6.41 2.74
CA PRO A 476 -8.24 6.23 3.98
C PRO A 476 -7.46 6.73 5.21
N VAL A 477 -6.13 6.71 5.21
CA VAL A 477 -5.34 7.29 6.31
C VAL A 477 -5.49 8.82 6.34
N SER A 478 -5.39 9.50 5.20
CA SER A 478 -5.63 10.93 5.08
C SER A 478 -7.06 11.31 5.47
N TYR A 479 -8.05 10.52 5.03
CA TYR A 479 -9.44 10.67 5.45
C TYR A 479 -9.56 10.55 6.97
N ALA A 480 -9.00 9.50 7.56
CA ALA A 480 -9.06 9.24 9.00
C ALA A 480 -8.39 10.35 9.82
N PHE A 481 -7.26 10.86 9.34
CA PHE A 481 -6.54 11.96 9.96
C PHE A 481 -7.37 13.23 9.95
N MET A 482 -7.86 13.64 8.77
CA MET A 482 -8.67 14.85 8.66
C MET A 482 -10.03 14.71 9.37
N ARG A 483 -10.61 13.50 9.41
CA ARG A 483 -11.84 13.21 10.14
C ARG A 483 -11.65 13.31 11.65
N LYS A 484 -10.47 12.93 12.16
CA LYS A 484 -10.11 13.08 13.57
C LYS A 484 -9.89 14.55 13.94
N ILE A 485 -9.27 15.33 13.05
CA ILE A 485 -9.04 16.76 13.23
C ILE A 485 -10.36 17.56 13.18
N SER A 486 -11.09 17.50 12.07
CA SER A 486 -12.26 18.36 11.81
C SER A 486 -13.58 17.86 12.39
N ARG A 487 -13.61 16.58 12.79
CA ARG A 487 -14.83 15.86 13.18
C ARG A 487 -15.95 15.87 12.11
N SER A 488 -15.61 16.18 10.86
CA SER A 488 -16.55 16.34 9.76
C SER A 488 -16.28 15.37 8.62
N THR A 489 -17.29 14.58 8.25
CA THR A 489 -17.27 13.72 7.06
C THR A 489 -16.96 14.51 5.79
N TRP A 490 -17.49 15.74 5.68
CA TRP A 490 -17.35 16.54 4.47
C TRP A 490 -15.92 17.07 4.30
N ILE A 491 -15.33 17.60 5.37
CA ILE A 491 -13.95 18.13 5.36
C ILE A 491 -12.95 16.98 5.21
N ALA A 492 -13.21 15.83 5.82
CA ALA A 492 -12.41 14.62 5.62
C ALA A 492 -12.47 14.12 4.16
N SER A 493 -13.67 14.10 3.57
CA SER A 493 -13.85 13.75 2.15
C SER A 493 -13.15 14.73 1.24
N PHE A 494 -13.18 16.03 1.56
CA PHE A 494 -12.46 17.06 0.82
C PHE A 494 -10.95 16.79 0.81
N ALA A 495 -10.32 16.61 1.98
CA ALA A 495 -8.87 16.33 2.03
C ALA A 495 -8.50 15.02 1.34
N ALA A 496 -9.32 13.97 1.47
CA ALA A 496 -9.10 12.71 0.77
C ALA A 496 -9.23 12.88 -0.76
N LEU A 497 -10.19 13.66 -1.26
CA LEU A 497 -10.30 13.99 -2.69
C LEU A 497 -9.07 14.75 -3.20
N LEU A 498 -8.49 15.65 -2.39
CA LEU A 498 -7.25 16.32 -2.77
C LEU A 498 -6.08 15.34 -2.91
N ILE A 499 -5.99 14.32 -2.05
CA ILE A 499 -5.02 13.24 -2.22
C ILE A 499 -5.29 12.48 -3.52
N VAL A 500 -6.53 12.03 -3.75
CA VAL A 500 -6.93 11.26 -4.95
C VAL A 500 -6.57 11.95 -6.27
N PHE A 501 -6.67 13.29 -6.31
CA PHE A 501 -6.42 14.09 -7.52
C PHE A 501 -5.12 14.91 -7.45
N ASP A 502 -4.22 14.60 -6.50
CA ASP A 502 -2.86 15.12 -6.52
C ASP A 502 -2.02 14.38 -7.56
N PHE A 503 -1.33 15.13 -8.40
CA PHE A 503 -0.60 14.58 -9.55
C PHE A 503 0.56 13.69 -9.10
N MET A 504 1.27 14.12 -8.05
CA MET A 504 2.45 13.41 -7.58
C MET A 504 2.07 12.17 -6.79
N HIS A 505 0.98 12.22 -6.00
CA HIS A 505 0.41 11.03 -5.36
C HIS A 505 -0.02 9.99 -6.40
N PHE A 506 -0.70 10.42 -7.47
CA PHE A 506 -1.10 9.51 -8.55
C PHE A 506 0.12 8.89 -9.25
N THR A 507 1.09 9.71 -9.66
CA THR A 507 2.25 9.25 -10.45
C THR A 507 3.17 8.35 -9.63
N LEU A 508 3.53 8.73 -8.40
CA LEU A 508 4.36 7.89 -7.51
C LEU A 508 3.64 6.61 -7.05
N SER A 509 2.30 6.56 -7.10
CA SER A 509 1.56 5.31 -6.90
C SER A 509 1.67 4.35 -8.08
N ARG A 510 2.10 4.83 -9.26
CA ARG A 510 2.16 4.07 -10.51
C ARG A 510 3.58 3.76 -10.98
N ILE A 511 4.60 4.32 -10.34
CA ILE A 511 6.01 4.02 -10.62
C ILE A 511 6.54 3.10 -9.51
N GLY A 512 7.37 2.14 -9.89
CA GLY A 512 8.09 1.24 -8.98
C GLY A 512 9.22 1.92 -8.21
N THR A 513 8.92 2.97 -7.43
CA THR A 513 9.89 3.59 -6.51
C THR A 513 9.50 3.44 -5.04
N ILE A 514 10.49 3.59 -4.15
CA ILE A 514 10.30 3.48 -2.70
C ILE A 514 9.61 4.70 -2.08
N ASP A 515 9.37 5.77 -2.85
CA ASP A 515 8.87 7.06 -2.36
C ASP A 515 7.44 6.99 -1.84
N VAL A 516 6.56 6.27 -2.54
CA VAL A 516 5.17 6.10 -2.09
C VAL A 516 5.08 5.25 -0.82
N ILE A 517 5.98 4.28 -0.67
CA ILE A 517 6.05 3.40 0.49
C ILE A 517 6.49 4.19 1.73
N VAL A 518 7.59 4.95 1.65
CA VAL A 518 8.02 5.80 2.77
C VAL A 518 7.01 6.91 3.04
N GLY A 519 6.41 7.50 2.00
CA GLY A 519 5.37 8.52 2.12
C GLY A 519 4.15 8.03 2.92
N PHE A 520 3.68 6.81 2.65
CA PHE A 520 2.60 6.19 3.44
C PHE A 520 2.97 6.05 4.92
N PHE A 521 4.16 5.52 5.23
CA PHE A 521 4.57 5.34 6.63
C PHE A 521 4.81 6.67 7.35
N ILE A 522 5.29 7.70 6.65
CA ILE A 522 5.41 9.07 7.18
C ILE A 522 4.02 9.64 7.53
N LEU A 523 3.06 9.55 6.61
CA LEU A 523 1.69 10.00 6.86
C LEU A 523 1.06 9.24 8.05
N LEU A 524 1.26 7.91 8.09
CA LEU A 524 0.75 7.05 9.14
C LEU A 524 1.38 7.37 10.51
N THR A 525 2.68 7.61 10.59
CA THR A 525 3.33 7.94 11.87
C THR A 525 2.88 9.30 12.41
N PHE A 526 2.67 10.31 11.56
CA PHE A 526 2.05 11.56 12.01
C PHE A 526 0.63 11.31 12.49
N TYR A 527 -0.21 10.59 11.72
CA TYR A 527 -1.57 10.29 12.17
C TYR A 527 -1.61 9.55 13.52
N LEU A 528 -0.80 8.49 13.68
CA LEU A 528 -0.72 7.72 14.92
C LEU A 528 -0.18 8.56 16.07
N MET A 529 0.83 9.41 15.84
CA MET A 529 1.31 10.34 16.87
C MET A 529 0.20 11.30 17.30
N TYR A 530 -0.57 11.85 16.37
CA TYR A 530 -1.72 12.69 16.72
C TYR A 530 -2.70 11.96 17.65
N LEU A 531 -3.00 10.68 17.37
CA LEU A 531 -3.85 9.85 18.22
C LEU A 531 -3.22 9.57 19.59
N VAL A 532 -1.91 9.28 19.65
CA VAL A 532 -1.17 9.08 20.90
C VAL A 532 -1.27 10.32 21.78
N LEU A 533 -1.00 11.50 21.22
CA LEU A 533 -1.05 12.76 21.97
C LEU A 533 -2.47 13.08 22.46
N ASP A 534 -3.49 12.80 21.64
CA ASP A 534 -4.89 13.03 22.03
C ASP A 534 -5.30 12.09 23.17
N ASP A 535 -4.90 10.83 23.13
CA ASP A 535 -5.22 9.83 24.15
C ASP A 535 -4.45 10.07 25.46
N LEU A 536 -3.17 10.48 25.36
CA LEU A 536 -2.34 10.80 26.52
C LEU A 536 -2.88 11.97 27.36
N LYS A 537 -3.71 12.86 26.80
CA LYS A 537 -4.40 13.90 27.58
C LYS A 537 -5.23 13.29 28.71
N MET A 538 -5.82 12.13 28.47
CA MET A 538 -6.64 11.37 29.41
C MET A 538 -5.82 10.42 30.31
N GLY A 539 -4.50 10.34 30.09
CA GLY A 539 -3.58 9.45 30.80
C GLY A 539 -3.11 8.27 29.96
N CYS A 540 -2.05 7.59 30.41
CA CYS A 540 -1.48 6.44 29.72
C CYS A 540 -2.30 5.19 30.02
N SER A 541 -3.14 4.79 29.05
CA SER A 541 -3.90 3.54 29.08
C SER A 541 -3.20 2.47 28.22
N TRP A 542 -3.63 1.22 28.33
CA TRP A 542 -3.13 0.15 27.44
C TRP A 542 -3.37 0.46 25.95
N LYS A 543 -4.47 1.14 25.62
CA LYS A 543 -4.73 1.62 24.25
C LYS A 543 -3.64 2.59 23.80
N THR A 544 -3.26 3.53 24.66
CA THR A 544 -2.18 4.47 24.39
C THR A 544 -0.88 3.74 24.11
N VAL A 545 -0.56 2.71 24.90
CA VAL A 545 0.62 1.86 24.69
C VAL A 545 0.55 1.16 23.33
N CYS A 546 -0.59 0.56 22.96
CA CYS A 546 -0.76 -0.03 21.64
C CYS A 546 -0.57 0.98 20.51
N LEU A 547 -1.11 2.20 20.64
CA LEU A 547 -0.94 3.27 19.66
C LEU A 547 0.52 3.71 19.56
N MET A 548 1.25 3.80 20.68
CA MET A 548 2.68 4.10 20.69
C MET A 548 3.49 3.01 19.99
N ILE A 549 3.19 1.73 20.26
CA ILE A 549 3.84 0.60 19.58
C ILE A 549 3.60 0.64 18.08
N LEU A 550 2.34 0.81 17.65
CA LEU A 550 1.99 0.92 16.23
C LEU A 550 2.69 2.12 15.57
N ASN A 551 2.74 3.24 16.28
CA ASN A 551 3.45 4.43 15.80
C ASN A 551 4.95 4.17 15.64
N GLY A 552 5.56 3.50 16.63
CA GLY A 552 6.93 3.03 16.57
C GLY A 552 7.21 2.09 15.40
N MET A 553 6.30 1.15 15.13
CA MET A 553 6.40 0.27 13.96
C MET A 553 6.34 1.05 12.64
N ALA A 554 5.41 2.00 12.52
CA ALA A 554 5.29 2.85 11.33
C ALA A 554 6.54 3.74 11.14
N ALA A 555 7.04 4.36 12.21
CA ALA A 555 8.27 5.16 12.21
C ALA A 555 9.50 4.32 11.81
N GLY A 556 9.63 3.12 12.38
CA GLY A 556 10.66 2.16 12.01
C GLY A 556 10.59 1.74 10.55
N ALA A 557 9.38 1.48 10.04
CA ALA A 557 9.17 1.13 8.64
C ALA A 557 9.48 2.30 7.68
N ALA A 558 9.16 3.54 8.07
CA ALA A 558 9.54 4.73 7.31
C ALA A 558 11.06 4.84 7.20
N MET A 559 11.78 4.79 8.33
CA MET A 559 13.24 4.86 8.36
C MET A 559 13.89 3.73 7.56
N ALA A 560 13.39 2.50 7.71
CA ALA A 560 13.91 1.32 7.03
C ALA A 560 13.58 1.29 5.53
N SER A 561 12.70 2.18 5.05
CA SER A 561 12.43 2.36 3.62
C SER A 561 13.28 3.47 3.01
N LYS A 562 13.39 4.63 3.67
CA LYS A 562 14.22 5.77 3.22
C LYS A 562 14.58 6.66 4.40
N TRP A 563 15.76 7.30 4.39
CA TRP A 563 16.19 8.20 5.46
C TRP A 563 15.33 9.44 5.65
N THR A 564 14.46 9.79 4.69
CA THR A 564 13.41 10.80 4.90
C THR A 564 12.46 10.42 6.05
N GLY A 565 12.33 9.14 6.38
CA GLY A 565 11.62 8.68 7.58
C GLY A 565 12.26 9.16 8.89
N VAL A 566 13.58 9.37 8.92
CA VAL A 566 14.29 9.93 10.10
C VAL A 566 13.81 11.35 10.39
N TYR A 567 13.55 12.13 9.35
CA TYR A 567 13.02 13.49 9.49
C TYR A 567 11.65 13.48 10.17
N ALA A 568 10.83 12.46 9.87
CA ALA A 568 9.49 12.32 10.46
C ALA A 568 9.62 11.89 11.93
N CYS A 569 10.56 11.01 12.24
CA CYS A 569 10.92 10.64 13.61
C CYS A 569 11.33 11.85 14.45
N ALA A 570 12.14 12.76 13.89
CA ALA A 570 12.48 14.02 14.55
C ALA A 570 11.24 14.90 14.78
N GLY A 571 10.35 15.00 13.78
CA GLY A 571 9.08 15.72 13.90
C GLY A 571 8.17 15.19 15.01
N ILE A 572 7.93 13.87 15.04
CA ILE A 572 7.10 13.25 16.09
C ILE A 572 7.75 13.36 17.48
N ALA A 573 9.08 13.36 17.57
CA ALA A 573 9.79 13.58 18.83
C ALA A 573 9.57 15.01 19.35
N VAL A 574 9.71 16.03 18.49
CA VAL A 574 9.42 17.43 18.85
C VAL A 574 7.97 17.58 19.30
N LEU A 575 7.01 17.01 18.56
CA LEU A 575 5.59 17.02 18.94
C LEU A 575 5.34 16.36 20.30
N PHE A 576 5.95 15.20 20.54
CA PHE A 576 5.78 14.43 21.76
C PHE A 576 6.39 15.13 22.98
N PHE A 577 7.63 15.62 22.90
CA PHE A 577 8.27 16.31 24.01
C PHE A 577 7.64 17.68 24.28
N THR A 578 7.20 18.40 23.24
CA THR A 578 6.43 19.65 23.42
C THR A 578 5.14 19.38 24.18
N PHE A 579 4.42 18.30 23.82
CA PHE A 579 3.24 17.87 24.55
C PHE A 579 3.54 17.52 26.01
N LEU A 580 4.58 16.72 26.28
CA LEU A 580 4.96 16.34 27.64
C LEU A 580 5.30 17.57 28.51
N PHE A 581 6.03 18.52 27.95
CA PHE A 581 6.37 19.75 28.65
C PHE A 581 5.12 20.57 28.99
N GLN A 582 4.20 20.72 28.04
CA GLN A 582 2.95 21.48 28.23
C GLN A 582 1.99 20.81 29.23
N GLU A 583 1.89 19.49 29.20
CA GLU A 583 0.88 18.73 29.98
C GLU A 583 1.39 18.23 31.34
N TYR A 584 2.71 18.07 31.52
CA TYR A 584 3.30 17.50 32.74
C TYR A 584 4.50 18.29 33.28
N GLY A 585 5.17 19.10 32.46
CA GLY A 585 6.42 19.78 32.82
C GLY A 585 6.25 21.02 33.70
N THR A 586 5.14 21.76 33.56
CA THR A 586 4.94 23.02 34.29
C THR A 586 4.24 22.83 35.64
N ALA A 587 4.50 23.71 36.62
CA ALA A 587 3.78 23.69 37.89
C ALA A 587 2.27 23.87 37.71
N ALA A 588 1.85 24.79 36.83
CA ALA A 588 0.45 25.03 36.50
C ALA A 588 -0.25 23.81 35.88
N ALA A 589 0.44 23.05 35.01
CA ALA A 589 -0.10 21.83 34.42
C ALA A 589 -0.27 20.72 35.46
N ARG A 590 0.71 20.56 36.38
CA ARG A 590 0.63 19.60 37.49
C ARG A 590 -0.52 19.92 38.45
N THR A 591 -0.71 21.19 38.79
CA THR A 591 -1.85 21.65 39.60
C THR A 591 -3.17 21.40 38.89
N ARG A 592 -3.27 21.65 37.58
CA ARG A 592 -4.49 21.38 36.78
C ARG A 592 -4.89 19.90 36.82
N LYS A 593 -3.91 18.99 36.80
CA LYS A 593 -4.14 17.54 36.86
C LYS A 593 -4.26 16.98 38.29
N GLY A 594 -4.19 17.83 39.32
CA GLY A 594 -4.20 17.39 40.72
C GLY A 594 -3.02 16.47 41.08
N MET A 595 -1.92 16.54 40.32
CA MET A 595 -0.76 15.66 40.50
C MET A 595 0.31 16.33 41.34
N SER A 596 0.81 15.61 42.35
CA SER A 596 2.02 16.02 43.07
C SER A 596 3.26 15.92 42.17
N GLY A 597 4.32 16.66 42.50
CA GLY A 597 5.59 16.60 41.75
C GLY A 597 6.15 15.18 41.66
N GLN A 598 6.06 14.41 42.76
CA GLN A 598 6.53 13.03 42.80
C GLN A 598 5.70 12.10 41.91
N ALA A 599 4.36 12.25 41.92
CA ALA A 599 3.47 11.45 41.07
C ALA A 599 3.72 11.70 39.58
N ALA A 600 4.00 12.96 39.20
CA ALA A 600 4.38 13.31 37.84
C ALA A 600 5.71 12.68 37.42
N ILE A 601 6.72 12.68 38.31
CA ILE A 601 8.02 12.02 38.04
C ILE A 601 7.83 10.52 37.85
N SER A 602 7.09 9.84 38.73
CA SER A 602 6.82 8.40 38.58
C SER A 602 6.04 8.07 37.30
N TYR A 603 5.06 8.90 36.94
CA TYR A 603 4.32 8.74 35.69
C TYR A 603 5.23 8.89 34.46
N LEU A 604 6.07 9.94 34.43
CA LEU A 604 7.02 10.18 33.34
C LEU A 604 8.09 9.08 33.25
N ALA A 605 8.53 8.52 34.38
CA ALA A 605 9.44 7.38 34.41
C ALA A 605 8.79 6.10 33.88
N GLY A 606 7.51 5.85 34.18
CA GLY A 606 6.77 4.73 33.58
C GLY A 606 6.59 4.92 32.06
N LEU A 607 6.26 6.13 31.64
CA LEU A 607 6.09 6.47 30.23
C LEU A 607 7.41 6.39 29.46
N SER A 608 8.54 6.76 30.06
CA SER A 608 9.85 6.71 29.39
C SER A 608 10.27 5.28 29.03
N VAL A 609 9.97 4.28 29.87
CA VAL A 609 10.19 2.86 29.55
C VAL A 609 9.41 2.45 28.30
N ILE A 610 8.13 2.84 28.23
CA ILE A 610 7.28 2.56 27.08
C ILE A 610 7.80 3.28 25.83
N CYS A 611 8.24 4.54 25.97
CA CYS A 611 8.83 5.30 24.87
C CYS A 611 10.11 4.67 24.34
N ILE A 612 11.01 4.19 25.21
CA ILE A 612 12.24 3.50 24.80
C ILE A 612 11.88 2.24 24.01
N ALA A 613 10.93 1.44 24.50
CA ALA A 613 10.49 0.26 23.78
C ALA A 613 9.87 0.61 22.42
N ALA A 614 8.90 1.53 22.41
CA ALA A 614 8.11 1.85 21.23
C ALA A 614 8.89 2.66 20.18
N TYR A 615 9.69 3.64 20.58
CA TYR A 615 10.30 4.62 19.66
C TYR A 615 11.81 4.47 19.49
N ILE A 616 12.45 3.53 20.19
CA ILE A 616 13.88 3.22 20.02
C ILE A 616 14.05 1.75 19.65
N LEU A 617 13.64 0.83 20.53
CA LEU A 617 13.90 -0.60 20.33
C LEU A 617 13.16 -1.18 19.12
N ILE A 618 11.85 -0.92 19.00
CA ILE A 618 11.05 -1.42 17.87
C ILE A 618 11.56 -0.87 16.51
N PRO A 619 11.73 0.45 16.32
CA PRO A 619 12.33 0.98 15.10
C PRO A 619 13.70 0.40 14.79
N ALA A 620 14.59 0.27 15.78
CA ALA A 620 15.92 -0.30 15.59
C ALA A 620 15.86 -1.77 15.13
N VAL A 621 14.98 -2.57 15.72
CA VAL A 621 14.76 -3.96 15.30
C VAL A 621 14.26 -4.04 13.87
N ILE A 622 13.26 -3.23 13.50
CA ILE A 622 12.74 -3.19 12.12
C ILE A 622 13.83 -2.77 11.14
N TYR A 623 14.61 -1.75 11.48
CA TYR A 623 15.69 -1.25 10.65
C TYR A 623 16.76 -2.31 10.40
N VAL A 624 17.27 -2.96 11.45
CA VAL A 624 18.27 -4.04 11.33
C VAL A 624 17.70 -5.25 10.60
N ALA A 625 16.46 -5.66 10.93
CA ALA A 625 15.81 -6.82 10.29
C ALA A 625 15.60 -6.63 8.79
N SER A 626 15.46 -5.38 8.31
CA SER A 626 15.32 -5.11 6.88
C SER A 626 16.56 -5.56 6.07
N TYR A 627 17.74 -5.64 6.69
CA TYR A 627 18.99 -6.07 6.05
C TYR A 627 19.15 -7.60 5.93
N LEU A 628 18.16 -8.39 6.33
CA LEU A 628 18.24 -9.85 6.26
C LEU A 628 18.48 -10.38 4.83
N SER A 629 18.02 -9.69 3.79
CA SER A 629 18.28 -10.06 2.38
C SER A 629 19.72 -9.77 1.93
N TYR A 630 20.38 -8.78 2.53
CA TYR A 630 21.73 -8.38 2.13
C TYR A 630 22.79 -9.39 2.61
N GLY A 631 22.44 -10.23 3.58
CA GLY A 631 23.31 -11.26 4.16
C GLY A 631 23.70 -12.40 3.22
N ASN A 632 23.01 -12.58 2.09
CA ASN A 632 23.33 -13.65 1.12
C ASN A 632 24.37 -13.24 0.06
N GLY A 633 24.54 -11.94 -0.21
CA GLY A 633 25.42 -11.45 -1.30
C GLY A 633 26.49 -10.42 -0.89
N MET A 634 26.41 -9.79 0.29
CA MET A 634 27.36 -8.75 0.74
C MET A 634 27.91 -8.95 2.16
N GLY A 635 27.40 -9.88 2.97
CA GLY A 635 27.72 -9.94 4.40
C GLY A 635 28.67 -11.07 4.80
N ASN A 636 29.65 -10.76 5.65
CA ASN A 636 30.50 -11.70 6.41
C ASN A 636 29.70 -12.55 7.45
N GLY A 637 28.44 -12.88 7.18
CA GLY A 637 27.54 -13.67 8.04
C GLY A 637 26.82 -12.90 9.17
N ASN A 638 27.14 -11.63 9.44
CA ASN A 638 26.51 -10.82 10.50
C ASN A 638 25.69 -9.64 9.95
N VAL A 639 24.36 -9.72 10.10
CA VAL A 639 23.38 -8.73 9.63
C VAL A 639 23.62 -7.32 10.22
N PHE A 640 24.07 -7.23 11.48
CA PHE A 640 24.34 -5.94 12.10
C PHE A 640 25.54 -5.24 11.44
N GLN A 641 26.58 -6.02 11.12
CA GLN A 641 27.76 -5.50 10.43
C GLN A 641 27.41 -5.04 9.02
N THR A 642 26.67 -5.84 8.26
CA THR A 642 26.17 -5.46 6.92
C THR A 642 25.34 -4.19 6.96
N MET A 643 24.42 -4.08 7.94
CA MET A 643 23.64 -2.85 8.14
C MET A 643 24.56 -1.66 8.40
N TRP A 644 25.53 -1.80 9.32
CA TRP A 644 26.44 -0.71 9.71
C TRP A 644 27.34 -0.25 8.57
N GLU A 645 27.95 -1.19 7.84
CA GLU A 645 28.78 -0.91 6.66
C GLU A 645 27.95 -0.20 5.58
N ASN A 646 26.70 -0.63 5.35
CA ASN A 646 25.84 0.06 4.42
C ASN A 646 25.47 1.48 4.87
N GLN A 647 25.39 1.77 6.18
CA GLN A 647 25.15 3.15 6.64
C GLN A 647 26.31 4.07 6.26
N GLN A 648 27.54 3.58 6.37
CA GLN A 648 28.74 4.33 5.99
C GLN A 648 28.76 4.56 4.48
N LEU A 649 28.44 3.52 3.70
CA LEU A 649 28.33 3.62 2.24
C LEU A 649 27.25 4.62 1.80
N MET A 650 26.04 4.51 2.36
CA MET A 650 24.93 5.42 2.07
C MET A 650 25.29 6.87 2.42
N LEU A 651 25.89 7.11 3.59
CA LEU A 651 26.29 8.45 4.00
C LEU A 651 27.34 9.03 3.03
N HIS A 652 28.35 8.24 2.70
CA HIS A 652 29.40 8.63 1.77
C HIS A 652 28.88 8.93 0.36
N TYR A 653 27.98 8.08 -0.15
CA TYR A 653 27.31 8.28 -1.42
C TYR A 653 26.57 9.61 -1.41
N HIS A 654 25.64 9.79 -0.47
CA HIS A 654 24.76 10.95 -0.40
C HIS A 654 25.49 12.29 -0.15
N GLU A 655 26.67 12.27 0.47
CA GLU A 655 27.54 13.44 0.62
C GLU A 655 28.21 13.85 -0.70
N LYS A 656 28.49 12.88 -1.57
CA LYS A 656 29.25 13.08 -2.82
C LYS A 656 28.40 13.14 -4.09
N THR A 657 27.10 12.84 -4.01
CA THR A 657 26.18 12.85 -5.16
C THR A 657 25.89 14.27 -5.66
N VAL A 658 26.86 14.88 -6.32
CA VAL A 658 26.74 16.19 -6.97
C VAL A 658 27.13 16.03 -8.42
N PHE A 659 26.14 16.13 -9.30
CA PHE A 659 26.29 16.03 -10.75
C PHE A 659 25.22 16.85 -11.46
N GLU A 660 25.49 17.24 -12.71
CA GLU A 660 24.52 17.96 -13.53
C GLU A 660 23.43 17.00 -14.01
N HIS A 661 22.17 17.37 -13.80
CA HIS A 661 21.03 16.61 -14.31
C HIS A 661 19.93 17.57 -14.79
N PRO A 662 19.36 17.37 -15.99
CA PRO A 662 18.43 18.31 -16.61
C PRO A 662 17.13 18.52 -15.82
N TYR A 663 16.74 17.56 -14.99
CA TYR A 663 15.53 17.63 -14.15
C TYR A 663 15.79 17.93 -12.67
N ALA A 664 17.06 18.16 -12.29
CA ALA A 664 17.38 18.50 -10.90
C ALA A 664 16.72 19.82 -10.49
N SER A 665 16.28 19.89 -9.23
CA SER A 665 15.66 21.09 -8.65
C SER A 665 15.92 21.21 -7.16
N GLU A 666 16.03 22.45 -6.71
CA GLU A 666 16.31 22.79 -5.31
C GLU A 666 15.05 22.82 -4.45
N TRP A 667 15.23 22.70 -3.13
CA TRP A 667 14.12 22.54 -2.18
C TRP A 667 13.08 23.67 -2.19
N TYR A 668 13.51 24.90 -2.49
CA TYR A 668 12.64 26.07 -2.56
C TYR A 668 11.86 26.14 -3.88
N GLU A 669 12.27 25.39 -4.90
CA GLU A 669 11.64 25.34 -6.23
C GLU A 669 10.48 24.36 -6.28
N TRP A 670 10.48 23.35 -5.41
CA TRP A 670 9.48 22.27 -5.41
C TRP A 670 8.07 22.77 -5.12
N ALA A 671 7.90 23.63 -4.12
CA ALA A 671 6.59 24.14 -3.72
C ALA A 671 5.90 24.95 -4.84
N TRP A 672 6.68 25.59 -5.71
CA TRP A 672 6.17 26.32 -6.87
C TRP A 672 6.08 25.47 -8.14
N ILE A 673 6.54 24.21 -8.07
CA ILE A 673 6.60 23.28 -9.20
C ILE A 673 7.43 23.91 -10.33
N LYS A 674 8.64 24.38 -10.05
CA LYS A 674 9.45 25.04 -11.09
C LYS A 674 9.92 24.07 -12.18
N ARG A 675 10.30 22.85 -11.77
CA ARG A 675 10.88 21.82 -12.63
C ARG A 675 10.24 20.47 -12.32
N PRO A 676 9.30 19.99 -13.17
CA PRO A 676 8.82 18.61 -13.14
C PRO A 676 9.95 17.62 -13.40
N LEU A 677 9.78 16.39 -12.92
CA LEU A 677 10.64 15.27 -13.29
C LEU A 677 10.00 14.53 -14.46
N LEU A 678 10.76 14.25 -15.51
CA LEU A 678 10.33 13.39 -16.62
C LEU A 678 10.76 11.96 -16.31
N ASP A 679 9.79 11.07 -16.10
CA ASP A 679 10.04 9.67 -15.70
C ASP A 679 10.16 8.75 -16.91
N ALA A 680 9.33 8.99 -17.94
CA ALA A 680 9.33 8.22 -19.19
C ALA A 680 8.96 9.10 -20.39
N TYR A 681 9.59 8.80 -21.52
CA TYR A 681 9.31 9.44 -22.81
C TYR A 681 9.43 8.43 -23.95
N THR A 682 8.42 8.35 -24.80
CA THR A 682 8.45 7.50 -26.00
C THR A 682 7.72 8.20 -27.15
N SER A 683 8.41 8.32 -28.29
CA SER A 683 7.78 8.70 -29.56
C SER A 683 7.20 7.46 -30.22
N LEU A 684 5.90 7.50 -30.51
CA LEU A 684 5.16 6.36 -31.07
C LEU A 684 5.16 6.42 -32.60
N LYS A 685 5.07 5.25 -33.25
CA LYS A 685 4.96 5.14 -34.72
C LYS A 685 3.77 5.91 -35.30
N SER A 686 2.73 6.13 -34.49
CA SER A 686 1.55 6.93 -34.85
C SER A 686 1.77 8.45 -34.94
N GLY A 687 2.97 8.95 -34.61
CA GLY A 687 3.27 10.39 -34.52
C GLY A 687 2.75 11.05 -33.24
N LYS A 688 2.40 10.25 -32.23
CA LYS A 688 2.05 10.70 -30.87
C LYS A 688 3.22 10.47 -29.93
N ILE A 689 3.18 11.10 -28.76
CA ILE A 689 4.11 10.88 -27.66
C ILE A 689 3.39 10.22 -26.48
N SER A 690 4.13 9.38 -25.75
CA SER A 690 3.76 8.82 -24.45
C SER A 690 4.71 9.36 -23.40
N VAL A 691 4.18 10.09 -22.42
CA VAL A 691 4.97 10.80 -21.40
C VAL A 691 4.45 10.48 -20.01
N VAL A 692 5.37 10.16 -19.09
CA VAL A 692 5.11 10.10 -17.65
C VAL A 692 5.97 11.15 -16.97
N SER A 693 5.35 12.07 -16.24
CA SER A 693 6.04 13.14 -15.51
C SER A 693 5.51 13.30 -14.10
N THR A 694 6.43 13.32 -13.13
CA THR A 694 6.16 13.47 -11.71
C THR A 694 6.27 14.93 -11.27
N PHE A 695 5.13 15.50 -10.87
CA PHE A 695 5.03 16.82 -10.25
C PHE A 695 3.71 16.99 -9.50
N GLY A 696 3.52 18.10 -8.79
CA GLY A 696 2.33 18.39 -7.98
C GLY A 696 1.14 18.92 -8.78
N ASN A 697 -0.09 18.76 -8.25
CA ASN A 697 -1.24 19.45 -8.82
C ASN A 697 -1.14 20.96 -8.53
N PRO A 698 -0.99 21.85 -9.52
CA PRO A 698 -0.74 23.28 -9.28
C PRO A 698 -1.87 23.97 -8.51
N VAL A 699 -3.12 23.54 -8.75
CA VAL A 699 -4.29 24.07 -8.03
C VAL A 699 -4.21 23.73 -6.54
N ILE A 700 -3.70 22.54 -6.20
CA ILE A 700 -3.47 22.12 -4.83
C ILE A 700 -2.27 22.85 -4.24
N TRP A 701 -1.10 22.72 -4.86
CA TRP A 701 0.17 23.13 -4.28
C TRP A 701 0.31 24.64 -4.17
N TRP A 702 -0.08 25.40 -5.20
CA TRP A 702 -0.02 26.86 -5.12
C TRP A 702 -1.03 27.41 -4.11
N SER A 703 -2.18 26.75 -3.91
CA SER A 703 -3.12 27.12 -2.85
C SER A 703 -2.64 26.69 -1.45
N ALA A 704 -1.77 25.67 -1.37
CA ALA A 704 -1.18 25.23 -0.11
C ALA A 704 -0.19 26.25 0.46
N ILE A 705 0.45 27.07 -0.38
CA ILE A 705 1.35 28.15 0.05
C ILE A 705 0.63 29.18 0.95
N PRO A 706 -0.45 29.86 0.52
CA PRO A 706 -1.20 30.74 1.40
C PRO A 706 -1.88 29.99 2.57
N ALA A 707 -2.27 28.72 2.37
CA ALA A 707 -2.80 27.89 3.46
C ALA A 707 -1.75 27.62 4.56
N LEU A 708 -0.49 27.43 4.21
CA LEU A 708 0.63 27.32 5.15
C LEU A 708 0.74 28.59 5.99
N PHE A 709 0.79 29.77 5.36
CA PHE A 709 0.84 31.03 6.09
C PHE A 709 -0.39 31.27 6.99
N TYR A 710 -1.58 30.90 6.51
CA TYR A 710 -2.78 30.97 7.33
C TYR A 710 -2.74 30.00 8.52
N THR A 711 -2.21 28.79 8.32
CA THR A 711 -2.03 27.81 9.40
C THR A 711 -1.00 28.31 10.42
N ILE A 712 0.10 28.93 9.98
CA ILE A 712 1.06 29.60 10.88
C ILE A 712 0.37 30.73 11.65
N TYR A 713 -0.48 31.54 11.01
CA TYR A 713 -1.27 32.56 11.70
C TYR A 713 -2.20 31.95 12.77
N LEU A 714 -2.90 30.85 12.45
CA LEU A 714 -3.75 30.15 13.40
C LEU A 714 -2.94 29.62 14.58
N TRP A 715 -1.76 29.09 14.34
CA TRP A 715 -0.88 28.62 15.39
C TRP A 715 -0.34 29.76 16.27
N GLN A 716 0.28 30.78 15.67
CA GLN A 716 1.01 31.82 16.41
C GLN A 716 0.09 32.87 17.02
N ILE A 717 -0.99 33.24 16.33
CA ILE A 717 -1.89 34.32 16.76
C ILE A 717 -3.14 33.77 17.44
N ARG A 718 -3.76 32.73 16.87
CA ARG A 718 -4.95 32.10 17.46
C ARG A 718 -4.63 31.02 18.48
N GLN A 719 -3.36 30.66 18.65
CA GLN A 719 -2.90 29.63 19.58
C GLN A 719 -3.58 28.27 19.31
N ASP A 720 -3.91 28.00 18.04
CA ASP A 720 -4.53 26.75 17.63
C ASP A 720 -3.50 25.61 17.65
N LYS A 721 -3.78 24.58 18.45
CA LYS A 721 -2.87 23.44 18.66
C LYS A 721 -2.81 22.53 17.45
N ILE A 722 -3.90 22.40 16.70
CA ILE A 722 -3.97 21.56 15.49
C ILE A 722 -3.09 22.18 14.41
N ALA A 723 -3.21 23.49 14.19
CA ALA A 723 -2.36 24.25 13.29
C ALA A 723 -0.88 24.13 13.67
N GLY A 724 -0.54 24.24 14.96
CA GLY A 724 0.82 24.03 15.44
C GLY A 724 1.33 22.61 15.19
N TYR A 725 0.50 21.59 15.38
CA TYR A 725 0.82 20.21 15.05
C TYR A 725 1.19 20.08 13.56
N LEU A 726 0.32 20.57 12.65
CA LEU A 726 0.54 20.49 11.21
C LEU A 726 1.78 21.29 10.77
N CYS A 727 2.03 22.46 11.37
CA CYS A 727 3.22 23.27 11.08
C CYS A 727 4.51 22.55 11.46
N ILE A 728 4.56 21.92 12.64
CA ILE A 728 5.74 21.16 13.08
C ILE A 728 5.94 19.92 12.19
N SER A 729 4.87 19.20 11.82
CA SER A 729 4.96 18.09 10.88
C SER A 729 5.55 18.55 9.54
N TYR A 730 5.03 19.62 8.95
CA TYR A 730 5.52 20.16 7.67
C TYR A 730 6.97 20.64 7.78
N ALA A 731 7.29 21.41 8.83
CA ALA A 731 8.63 21.92 9.06
C ALA A 731 9.64 20.78 9.22
N SER A 732 9.27 19.68 9.90
CA SER A 732 10.16 18.53 10.08
C SER A 732 10.55 17.86 8.76
N MET A 733 9.67 17.90 7.75
CA MET A 733 9.91 17.38 6.40
C MET A 733 10.70 18.33 5.51
N LEU A 734 10.50 19.64 5.66
CA LEU A 734 11.17 20.63 4.81
C LEU A 734 12.53 21.07 5.36
N PHE A 735 12.64 21.23 6.68
CA PHE A 735 13.80 21.86 7.33
C PHE A 735 15.14 21.19 7.03
N PRO A 736 15.28 19.84 6.98
CA PRO A 736 16.55 19.21 6.65
C PRO A 736 17.11 19.61 5.27
N TRP A 737 16.23 19.89 4.30
CA TRP A 737 16.64 20.25 2.94
C TRP A 737 17.33 21.60 2.85
N LEU A 738 17.19 22.47 3.85
CA LEU A 738 17.96 23.74 3.91
C LEU A 738 19.47 23.51 4.00
N PHE A 739 19.90 22.31 4.41
CA PHE A 739 21.31 21.97 4.67
C PHE A 739 21.84 20.88 3.72
N ILE A 740 21.02 20.36 2.82
CA ILE A 740 21.40 19.27 1.90
C ILE A 740 21.57 19.88 0.50
N HIS A 741 22.80 19.84 -0.02
CA HIS A 741 23.18 20.46 -1.30
C HIS A 741 23.63 19.45 -2.36
N ARG A 742 22.98 18.29 -2.41
CA ARG A 742 23.26 17.22 -3.39
C ARG A 742 22.26 17.31 -4.55
N THR A 743 22.52 16.63 -5.67
CA THR A 743 21.57 16.58 -6.79
C THR A 743 20.28 15.86 -6.37
N VAL A 744 19.15 16.58 -6.45
CA VAL A 744 17.83 16.11 -5.99
C VAL A 744 16.70 16.59 -6.90
N PHE A 745 15.51 16.03 -6.71
CA PHE A 745 14.36 16.16 -7.59
C PHE A 745 13.07 16.47 -6.81
N ILE A 746 12.04 16.91 -7.53
CA ILE A 746 10.77 17.37 -6.96
C ILE A 746 10.03 16.32 -6.11
N TYR A 747 10.20 15.02 -6.39
CA TYR A 747 9.54 13.95 -5.62
C TYR A 747 9.96 13.93 -4.14
N GLN A 748 11.10 14.54 -3.78
CA GLN A 748 11.51 14.67 -2.38
C GLN A 748 10.53 15.53 -1.56
N TYR A 749 9.74 16.38 -2.21
CA TYR A 749 8.70 17.19 -1.59
C TYR A 749 7.40 16.41 -1.29
N PHE A 750 7.31 15.13 -1.68
CA PHE A 750 6.08 14.33 -1.54
C PHE A 750 5.52 14.27 -0.12
N ALA A 751 6.39 14.03 0.88
CA ALA A 751 5.95 14.01 2.26
C ALA A 751 5.42 15.38 2.74
N CYS A 752 5.98 16.48 2.22
CA CYS A 752 5.52 17.84 2.52
C CYS A 752 4.13 18.10 1.94
N SER A 753 3.87 17.67 0.70
CA SER A 753 2.61 17.93 0.00
C SER A 753 1.41 17.27 0.69
N MET A 754 1.58 16.08 1.27
CA MET A 754 0.51 15.41 2.03
C MET A 754 0.10 16.21 3.27
N ILE A 755 1.08 16.78 3.98
CA ILE A 755 0.82 17.57 5.18
C ILE A 755 0.15 18.90 4.79
N GLN A 756 0.55 19.48 3.66
CA GLN A 756 -0.10 20.66 3.08
C GLN A 756 -1.56 20.42 2.71
N ILE A 757 -1.91 19.25 2.17
CA ILE A 757 -3.30 18.88 1.92
C ILE A 757 -4.11 18.84 3.23
N LEU A 758 -3.53 18.35 4.32
CA LEU A 758 -4.16 18.43 5.65
C LEU A 758 -4.29 19.87 6.15
N MET A 759 -3.31 20.75 5.86
CA MET A 759 -3.41 22.19 6.15
C MET A 759 -4.55 22.84 5.38
N LEU A 760 -4.75 22.51 4.10
CA LEU A 760 -5.89 22.98 3.31
C LEU A 760 -7.22 22.52 3.91
N GLY A 761 -7.30 21.25 4.33
CA GLY A 761 -8.45 20.72 5.07
C GLY A 761 -8.71 21.45 6.40
N ASN A 762 -7.64 21.81 7.12
CA ASN A 762 -7.75 22.60 8.35
C ASN A 762 -8.22 24.04 8.08
N CYS A 763 -7.71 24.70 7.03
CA CYS A 763 -8.19 26.01 6.61
C CYS A 763 -9.69 25.98 6.28
N LEU A 764 -10.11 24.95 5.54
CA LEU A 764 -11.51 24.72 5.23
C LEU A 764 -12.36 24.55 6.48
N HIS A 765 -11.86 23.81 7.49
CA HIS A 765 -12.54 23.65 8.78
C HIS A 765 -12.81 24.99 9.46
N PHE A 766 -11.82 25.88 9.54
CA PHE A 766 -12.00 27.21 10.12
C PHE A 766 -12.99 28.08 9.33
N PHE A 767 -12.94 28.06 7.99
CA PHE A 767 -13.90 28.81 7.19
C PHE A 767 -15.31 28.21 7.23
N TRP A 768 -15.42 26.91 7.47
CA TRP A 768 -16.69 26.22 7.59
C TRP A 768 -17.47 26.69 8.81
N GLU A 769 -16.79 26.92 9.94
CA GLU A 769 -17.43 27.42 11.16
C GLU A 769 -18.00 28.84 11.01
N ARG A 770 -17.41 29.66 10.14
CA ARG A 770 -17.84 31.05 9.91
C ARG A 770 -19.03 31.17 8.96
N ASP A 771 -18.97 30.50 7.81
CA ASP A 771 -20.05 30.51 6.81
C ASP A 771 -20.11 29.17 6.05
N PRO A 772 -20.81 28.16 6.59
CA PRO A 772 -20.86 26.83 5.99
C PRO A 772 -21.38 26.83 4.55
N LYS A 773 -22.34 27.71 4.21
CA LYS A 773 -22.97 27.72 2.89
C LYS A 773 -22.01 28.25 1.83
N ARG A 774 -21.35 29.38 2.10
CA ARG A 774 -20.37 29.97 1.17
C ARG A 774 -19.14 29.09 1.06
N THR A 775 -18.63 28.61 2.18
CA THR A 775 -17.45 27.74 2.23
C THR A 775 -17.69 26.43 1.47
N ARG A 776 -18.87 25.81 1.60
CA ARG A 776 -19.23 24.62 0.80
C ARG A 776 -19.22 24.90 -0.70
N LYS A 777 -19.80 26.02 -1.15
CA LYS A 777 -19.80 26.38 -2.58
C LYS A 777 -18.37 26.62 -3.08
N ALA A 778 -17.56 27.37 -2.34
CA ALA A 778 -16.18 27.63 -2.69
C ALA A 778 -15.35 26.34 -2.78
N ALA A 779 -15.50 25.44 -1.81
CA ALA A 779 -14.78 24.18 -1.81
C ALA A 779 -15.26 23.20 -2.89
N LEU A 780 -16.54 23.21 -3.29
CA LEU A 780 -17.00 22.46 -4.47
C LEU A 780 -16.41 23.01 -5.77
N LEU A 781 -16.35 24.34 -5.93
CA LEU A 781 -15.71 24.97 -7.09
C LEU A 781 -14.21 24.67 -7.14
N TYR A 782 -13.55 24.72 -5.99
CA TYR A 782 -12.14 24.36 -5.86
C TYR A 782 -11.90 22.89 -6.21
N LEU A 783 -12.70 21.95 -5.69
CA LEU A 783 -12.63 20.54 -6.07
C LEU A 783 -12.87 20.34 -7.57
N ALA A 784 -13.81 21.06 -8.17
CA ALA A 784 -14.03 20.99 -9.62
C ALA A 784 -12.80 21.47 -10.41
N ALA A 785 -12.11 22.52 -9.94
CA ALA A 785 -10.87 22.99 -10.55
C ALA A 785 -9.72 21.97 -10.39
N VAL A 786 -9.58 21.37 -9.21
CA VAL A 786 -8.59 20.31 -8.92
C VAL A 786 -8.80 19.10 -9.83
N ILE A 787 -10.04 18.62 -9.95
CA ILE A 787 -10.40 17.50 -10.83
C ILE A 787 -10.22 17.89 -12.29
N GLY A 788 -10.63 19.09 -12.69
CA GLY A 788 -10.46 19.60 -14.06
C GLY A 788 -8.98 19.66 -14.46
N ALA A 789 -8.11 20.15 -13.57
CA ALA A 789 -6.66 20.12 -13.79
C ALA A 789 -6.15 18.69 -13.90
N PHE A 790 -6.56 17.77 -13.01
CA PHE A 790 -6.17 16.36 -13.11
C PHE A 790 -6.57 15.73 -14.45
N LEU A 791 -7.79 15.97 -14.92
CA LEU A 791 -8.26 15.44 -16.21
C LEU A 791 -7.49 16.03 -17.39
N LEU A 792 -7.12 17.31 -17.32
CA LEU A 792 -6.32 17.98 -18.36
C LEU A 792 -4.90 17.39 -18.43
N PHE A 793 -4.26 17.18 -17.27
CA PHE A 793 -2.90 16.65 -17.18
C PHE A 793 -2.82 15.12 -17.18
N TYR A 794 -3.95 14.42 -17.09
CA TYR A 794 -3.98 12.95 -17.04
C TYR A 794 -3.08 12.28 -18.08
N PRO A 795 -2.99 12.75 -19.35
CA PRO A 795 -2.12 12.11 -20.32
C PRO A 795 -0.65 12.04 -19.92
N VAL A 796 -0.07 13.16 -19.48
CA VAL A 796 1.36 13.25 -19.09
C VAL A 796 1.63 12.67 -17.70
N LEU A 797 0.59 12.42 -16.91
CA LEU A 797 0.70 11.75 -15.60
C LEU A 797 0.59 10.22 -15.73
N SER A 798 -0.18 9.75 -16.72
CA SER A 798 -0.50 8.32 -16.88
C SER A 798 0.30 7.62 -17.97
N GLY A 799 0.97 8.37 -18.86
CA GLY A 799 1.57 7.81 -20.07
C GLY A 799 0.57 7.62 -21.21
N TYR A 800 -0.62 8.22 -21.14
CA TYR A 800 -1.62 8.07 -22.20
C TYR A 800 -1.18 8.80 -23.48
N PRO A 801 -1.14 8.13 -24.64
CA PRO A 801 -0.65 8.72 -25.88
C PRO A 801 -1.43 9.95 -26.37
N VAL A 802 -0.71 11.06 -26.54
CA VAL A 802 -1.25 12.32 -27.06
C VAL A 802 -0.37 12.89 -28.15
N LYS A 803 -0.91 13.83 -28.95
CA LYS A 803 -0.09 14.58 -29.90
C LYS A 803 0.85 15.51 -29.14
N GLN A 804 2.08 15.66 -29.63
CA GLN A 804 3.08 16.54 -29.00
C GLN A 804 2.56 17.97 -28.88
N GLU A 805 1.86 18.50 -29.89
CA GLU A 805 1.36 19.89 -29.85
C GLU A 805 0.33 20.11 -28.74
N PHE A 806 -0.36 19.06 -28.28
CA PHE A 806 -1.28 19.17 -27.15
C PHE A 806 -0.52 19.47 -25.85
N ALA A 807 0.61 18.79 -25.60
CA ALA A 807 1.42 19.00 -24.42
C ALA A 807 2.04 20.41 -24.41
N GLU A 808 2.69 20.79 -25.51
CA GLU A 808 3.34 22.09 -25.68
C GLU A 808 2.37 23.27 -25.53
N GLN A 809 1.16 23.16 -26.10
CA GLN A 809 0.20 24.28 -26.09
C GLN A 809 -0.60 24.40 -24.80
N TRP A 810 -0.93 23.28 -24.14
CA TRP A 810 -1.92 23.26 -23.06
C TRP A 810 -1.38 22.86 -21.69
N LEU A 811 -0.25 22.16 -21.64
CA LEU A 811 0.24 21.56 -20.39
C LEU A 811 1.48 22.27 -19.85
N GLU A 812 2.33 22.86 -20.71
CA GLU A 812 3.55 23.57 -20.29
C GLU A 812 3.24 24.99 -19.77
N TRP A 813 2.63 25.07 -18.58
CA TRP A 813 2.18 26.34 -17.98
C TRP A 813 3.33 27.25 -17.51
N LEU A 814 4.49 26.67 -17.22
CA LEU A 814 5.71 27.38 -16.85
C LEU A 814 6.82 26.99 -17.81
N GLU A 815 7.71 27.93 -18.12
CA GLU A 815 8.87 27.71 -19.03
C GLU A 815 9.80 26.56 -18.60
N GLY A 816 9.80 26.23 -17.30
CA GLY A 816 10.58 25.11 -16.77
C GLY A 816 9.95 23.73 -16.96
N TRP A 817 8.71 23.63 -17.46
CA TRP A 817 7.98 22.37 -17.61
C TRP A 817 8.29 21.75 -18.96
N VAL A 818 8.94 20.59 -18.93
CA VAL A 818 9.24 19.80 -20.12
C VAL A 818 8.32 18.59 -20.09
N LEU A 819 7.21 18.67 -20.83
CA LEU A 819 6.15 17.65 -20.85
C LEU A 819 5.93 17.06 -22.25
N SER A 820 6.81 17.39 -23.20
CA SER A 820 6.73 17.09 -24.64
C SER A 820 8.06 16.69 -25.24
#